data_AF-A0A2G2CXB9-F1
#
_entry.id   AF-A0A2G2CXB9-F1
#
_cell.length_a   1.000
_cell.length_b   1.000
_cell.length_c   1.000
_cell.angle_alpha   90.00
_cell.angle_beta   90.00
_cell.angle_gamma   90.00
#
_symmetry.space_group_name_H-M   'P 1'
#
loop_
_entity.id
_entity.type
_entity.pdbx_description
1 polymer ?
#
loop_
_entity_poly.entity_id
_entity_poly.type
_entity_poly.pdbx_seq_one_letter_code
_entity_poly.pdbx_strand_id
1 'polypeptide(L)'
;MRIRNSLKKTLSSDILFLGILLLVSFFGRAQYTPGDTQFGTNNYIEYIPGDIPIIISVPHGGYLQPSSIPDRSCSSCVTGSDIWTQEVAYELDSALRNVFGGIPHIIINKLHRIKLDANREIVEAALGDPAAELAWSEYHDYLQAAKDQCVADFGSAIYIDLHAHGHPIQRVELGYLITKTELQNTDPVLNTLNYQNSSSIKHLKNTLNPSSEFSELLRGNECMGEYLESYGYPSVPSASDPAPLPSDPYFAGGYNTVRHGSRDSSDINGIQFELNYTGIRNTNANRNAFARALACVLRSYLDKWYFDLDTWDPGNIVTTNLDSGPGSLRSALLGASDGDTITFAPALFGDTIQLKSELQICSDLTIMGPPAQSISISGGDSCRIMRIMSGHHLKISALNLVHGSSPSGEDGGAILVHGSIHLTNCLLADNFASDDGGAISVSDLDAIALLDSCTLFQNSCGDDGGALRCYEGQLTVNSSSIKNSTSPSYGGGLSSNGIVTLTNSTFSQNHADGHGGAIRNFGSGVLSCSNTTISENSCGISGAGISSSSSVSLNFCSITHNNSTSSTGGVRITSGANCDIHNTLISENTGSSNDDVSVSGATFNSQGFNLIGDSTGSNWIPINGDILGNSTSPFDAQIGVISNNGGFTETVALFPTSPCIDMADTINILTTDQRGFNRPSGIRSDIGAFELCQTTAMTDTQFACNSFIWIDATTYFSDTTGPTFTLTNVNGCDSIITLDLTLEQIDIMITTLDETITANTPNSTYQWLDCDNGFAPISGATNQSYSPLTNGNYAVVLTQNGCSDTSNCALISTVSTTDIYRDDLLFIYPNPTSGNISIEFNGNPHDIHVRLINTLGQEIMNESFDANEKISFNISAQSGIYCLEISSPTLGLLVSKLVKY
;
A
#
# COMPACT_ATOMS: atom_id res chain seq x y z
N MET A 1 15.73 -37.28 -10.75
CA MET A 1 16.56 -38.38 -10.19
C MET A 1 15.73 -39.28 -9.24
N ARG A 2 15.00 -40.28 -9.76
CA ARG A 2 14.48 -41.46 -8.99
C ARG A 2 13.79 -42.50 -9.89
N ILE A 3 14.56 -43.31 -10.64
CA ILE A 3 14.18 -44.72 -10.93
C ILE A 3 15.48 -45.54 -11.02
N ARG A 4 15.85 -46.17 -9.91
CA ARG A 4 16.76 -47.34 -9.90
C ARG A 4 15.98 -48.49 -9.28
N ASN A 5 15.77 -49.55 -10.07
CA ASN A 5 15.65 -50.97 -9.70
C ASN A 5 14.49 -51.70 -10.41
N SER A 6 14.80 -52.40 -11.49
CA SER A 6 14.65 -53.85 -11.68
C SER A 6 14.87 -54.10 -13.18
N LEU A 7 15.81 -54.94 -13.63
CA LEU A 7 15.75 -56.39 -13.55
C LEU A 7 17.16 -56.96 -13.79
N LYS A 8 17.60 -57.85 -12.90
CA LYS A 8 18.72 -58.77 -13.14
C LYS A 8 18.19 -60.21 -13.10
N LYS A 9 18.61 -60.97 -14.12
CA LYS A 9 18.75 -62.45 -14.26
C LYS A 9 17.82 -63.10 -15.29
N THR A 10 18.41 -63.55 -16.40
CA THR A 10 18.75 -64.99 -16.59
C THR A 10 19.89 -65.14 -17.60
N LEU A 11 20.83 -66.05 -17.31
CA LEU A 11 22.01 -66.41 -18.10
C LEU A 11 21.65 -67.34 -19.28
N SER A 12 22.44 -67.31 -20.36
CA SER A 12 23.15 -68.52 -20.81
C SER A 12 24.39 -68.19 -21.65
N SER A 13 25.41 -69.01 -21.41
CA SER A 13 26.78 -69.03 -21.92
C SER A 13 26.89 -69.28 -23.43
N ASP A 14 27.24 -68.25 -24.22
CA ASP A 14 27.81 -68.43 -25.58
C ASP A 14 28.69 -67.23 -26.04
N ILE A 15 29.23 -66.44 -25.10
CA ILE A 15 30.02 -65.23 -25.40
C ILE A 15 31.39 -65.33 -24.75
N LEU A 16 32.23 -66.25 -25.21
CA LEU A 16 33.67 -66.27 -24.87
C LEU A 16 34.58 -65.94 -26.07
N PHE A 17 34.00 -65.66 -27.24
CA PHE A 17 34.75 -65.21 -28.43
C PHE A 17 34.46 -63.75 -28.85
N LEU A 18 33.52 -63.07 -28.16
CA LEU A 18 33.22 -61.64 -28.33
C LEU A 18 33.90 -60.75 -27.27
N GLY A 19 34.70 -61.34 -26.38
CA GLY A 19 35.30 -60.68 -25.21
C GLY A 19 36.58 -59.88 -25.48
N ILE A 20 37.10 -59.87 -26.72
CA ILE A 20 38.34 -59.14 -27.06
C ILE A 20 38.08 -57.94 -27.99
N LEU A 21 36.90 -57.81 -28.61
CA LEU A 21 36.50 -56.61 -29.36
C LEU A 21 35.66 -55.59 -28.58
N LEU A 22 35.18 -55.94 -27.38
CA LEU A 22 34.39 -55.06 -26.50
C LEU A 22 35.22 -54.33 -25.43
N LEU A 23 36.55 -54.49 -25.44
CA LEU A 23 37.48 -53.87 -24.49
C LEU A 23 38.27 -52.69 -25.07
N VAL A 24 37.93 -52.21 -26.27
CA VAL A 24 38.62 -51.07 -26.93
C VAL A 24 37.73 -49.83 -27.10
N SER A 25 36.42 -49.87 -26.76
CA SER A 25 35.52 -48.71 -26.87
C SER A 25 35.21 -47.98 -25.56
N PHE A 26 35.89 -48.32 -24.46
CA PHE A 26 35.85 -47.57 -23.19
C PHE A 26 37.16 -46.81 -22.93
N PHE A 27 37.77 -46.23 -23.98
CA PHE A 27 38.62 -45.07 -23.76
C PHE A 27 37.72 -43.93 -23.28
N GLY A 28 37.92 -43.48 -22.06
CA GLY A 28 37.05 -42.54 -21.37
C GLY A 28 36.74 -41.33 -22.22
N ARG A 29 35.44 -41.07 -22.46
CA ARG A 29 35.01 -39.73 -22.86
C ARG A 29 35.57 -38.75 -21.83
N ALA A 30 36.25 -37.69 -22.30
CA ALA A 30 36.64 -36.61 -21.43
C ALA A 30 35.36 -36.07 -20.77
N GLN A 31 35.25 -36.25 -19.45
CA GLN A 31 34.12 -35.74 -18.70
C GLN A 31 34.41 -34.27 -18.43
N TYR A 32 33.69 -33.39 -19.12
CA TYR A 32 33.79 -31.96 -18.91
C TYR A 32 32.86 -31.55 -17.77
N THR A 33 33.37 -30.73 -16.84
CA THR A 33 32.55 -30.16 -15.77
C THR A 33 31.86 -28.90 -16.31
N PRO A 34 30.52 -28.76 -16.16
CA PRO A 34 29.82 -27.54 -16.53
C PRO A 34 30.44 -26.29 -15.88
N GLY A 35 30.67 -25.24 -16.67
CA GLY A 35 31.28 -23.98 -16.24
C GLY A 35 32.81 -23.97 -16.15
N ASP A 36 33.49 -25.12 -16.15
CA ASP A 36 34.95 -25.18 -16.15
C ASP A 36 35.48 -24.98 -17.58
N THR A 37 35.85 -23.75 -17.93
CA THR A 37 36.38 -23.42 -19.27
C THR A 37 37.59 -24.28 -19.63
N GLN A 38 37.51 -24.90 -20.79
CA GLN A 38 38.55 -25.71 -21.40
C GLN A 38 39.18 -24.97 -22.56
N PHE A 39 40.49 -25.13 -22.71
CA PHE A 39 41.23 -24.58 -23.83
C PHE A 39 41.86 -25.71 -24.63
N GLY A 40 41.69 -25.64 -25.95
CA GLY A 40 42.45 -26.44 -26.90
C GLY A 40 43.92 -26.05 -26.91
N THR A 41 44.69 -26.73 -27.74
CA THR A 41 46.13 -26.51 -27.87
C THR A 41 46.41 -25.05 -28.24
N ASN A 42 47.40 -24.45 -27.56
CA ASN A 42 47.78 -23.03 -27.69
C ASN A 42 46.64 -22.04 -27.36
N ASN A 43 45.57 -22.47 -26.70
CA ASN A 43 44.36 -21.69 -26.43
C ASN A 43 43.70 -21.14 -27.70
N TYR A 44 43.80 -21.86 -28.81
CA TYR A 44 43.18 -21.45 -30.08
C TYR A 44 41.67 -21.70 -30.09
N ILE A 45 41.22 -22.74 -29.41
CA ILE A 45 39.80 -23.05 -29.22
C ILE A 45 39.47 -22.92 -27.74
N GLU A 46 38.32 -22.34 -27.45
CA GLU A 46 37.75 -22.23 -26.11
C GLU A 46 36.42 -22.98 -26.07
N TYR A 47 36.22 -23.78 -25.02
CA TYR A 47 34.97 -24.48 -24.75
C TYR A 47 34.54 -24.23 -23.32
N ILE A 48 33.34 -23.69 -23.14
CA ILE A 48 32.63 -23.60 -21.88
C ILE A 48 31.60 -24.72 -21.88
N PRO A 49 31.83 -25.82 -21.12
CA PRO A 49 30.87 -26.90 -21.02
C PRO A 49 29.61 -26.44 -20.29
N GLY A 50 28.45 -26.85 -20.79
CA GLY A 50 27.14 -26.51 -20.24
C GLY A 50 26.42 -27.69 -19.59
N ASP A 51 25.22 -27.40 -19.07
CA ASP A 51 24.27 -28.35 -18.48
C ASP A 51 22.81 -28.05 -18.87
N ILE A 52 22.59 -27.24 -19.92
CA ILE A 52 21.27 -26.99 -20.53
C ILE A 52 21.30 -27.34 -22.03
N PRO A 53 20.16 -27.64 -22.68
CA PRO A 53 20.09 -28.11 -24.06
C PRO A 53 20.29 -27.00 -25.12
N ILE A 54 21.25 -26.11 -24.89
CA ILE A 54 21.61 -25.00 -25.76
C ILE A 54 23.11 -25.09 -26.06
N ILE A 55 23.46 -25.16 -27.34
CA ILE A 55 24.84 -25.19 -27.83
C ILE A 55 25.06 -23.98 -28.73
N ILE A 56 26.04 -23.14 -28.41
CA ILE A 56 26.42 -21.95 -29.18
C ILE A 56 27.81 -22.17 -29.74
N SER A 57 28.00 -21.90 -31.03
CA SER A 57 29.32 -21.92 -31.64
C SER A 57 29.67 -20.62 -32.34
N VAL A 58 30.91 -20.17 -32.18
CA VAL A 58 31.43 -18.93 -32.76
C VAL A 58 32.67 -19.27 -33.60
N PRO A 59 32.50 -19.60 -34.89
CA PRO A 59 33.61 -20.05 -35.72
C PRO A 59 34.52 -18.91 -36.21
N HIS A 60 34.02 -17.67 -36.29
CA HIS A 60 34.70 -16.55 -36.98
C HIS A 60 34.90 -15.29 -36.13
N GLY A 61 34.60 -15.34 -34.82
CA GLY A 61 34.71 -14.18 -33.92
C GLY A 61 36.11 -13.91 -33.36
N GLY A 62 37.06 -14.84 -33.55
CA GLY A 62 38.39 -14.78 -32.96
C GLY A 62 39.31 -13.68 -33.51
N TYR A 63 40.27 -13.26 -32.68
CA TYR A 63 41.23 -12.20 -33.02
C TYR A 63 42.68 -12.67 -33.16
N LEU A 64 43.00 -13.91 -32.75
CA LEU A 64 44.38 -14.40 -32.72
C LEU A 64 44.92 -14.62 -34.14
N GLN A 65 46.06 -14.00 -34.42
CA GLN A 65 46.81 -14.18 -35.67
C GLN A 65 48.25 -14.61 -35.36
N PRO A 66 48.46 -15.81 -34.80
CA PRO A 66 49.79 -16.30 -34.51
C PRO A 66 50.63 -16.36 -35.79
N SER A 67 51.87 -15.92 -35.70
CA SER A 67 52.83 -15.95 -36.82
C SER A 67 53.22 -17.37 -37.23
N SER A 68 53.00 -18.36 -36.34
CA SER A 68 53.25 -19.78 -36.59
C SER A 68 52.24 -20.42 -37.54
N ILE A 69 51.07 -19.82 -37.76
CA ILE A 69 50.08 -20.28 -38.73
C ILE A 69 50.10 -19.31 -39.91
N PRO A 70 50.36 -19.76 -41.14
CA PRO A 70 50.34 -18.87 -42.31
C PRO A 70 48.92 -18.35 -42.58
N ASP A 71 48.83 -17.18 -43.22
CA ASP A 71 47.54 -16.67 -43.69
C ASP A 71 46.99 -17.55 -44.82
N ARG A 72 45.69 -17.81 -44.80
CA ARG A 72 45.00 -18.51 -45.87
C ARG A 72 45.02 -17.70 -47.16
N SER A 73 45.60 -18.25 -48.23
CA SER A 73 45.81 -17.55 -49.51
C SER A 73 45.08 -18.18 -50.71
N CYS A 74 43.89 -18.74 -50.50
CA CYS A 74 43.06 -19.35 -51.55
C CYS A 74 42.17 -18.31 -52.26
N SER A 75 41.99 -18.45 -53.58
CA SER A 75 41.30 -17.46 -54.43
C SER A 75 39.81 -17.30 -54.14
N SER A 76 39.16 -18.28 -53.52
CA SER A 76 37.74 -18.27 -53.14
C SER A 76 37.51 -18.03 -51.64
N CYS A 77 38.56 -17.80 -50.87
CA CYS A 77 38.47 -17.80 -49.42
C CYS A 77 38.00 -16.45 -48.88
N VAL A 78 36.97 -16.52 -48.04
CA VAL A 78 36.57 -15.39 -47.20
C VAL A 78 37.51 -15.35 -45.99
N THR A 79 38.16 -14.21 -45.77
CA THR A 79 39.15 -14.03 -44.71
C THR A 79 38.76 -12.97 -43.67
N GLY A 80 37.66 -12.24 -43.91
CA GLY A 80 37.10 -11.29 -42.96
C GLY A 80 36.50 -12.00 -41.75
N SER A 81 36.72 -11.45 -40.56
CA SER A 81 36.18 -12.00 -39.32
C SER A 81 34.82 -11.42 -38.98
N ASP A 82 34.09 -12.16 -38.17
CA ASP A 82 32.75 -11.83 -37.69
C ASP A 82 32.89 -11.00 -36.42
N ILE A 83 33.35 -9.77 -36.59
CA ILE A 83 33.74 -8.91 -35.47
C ILE A 83 32.62 -8.85 -34.42
N TRP A 84 32.98 -9.03 -33.15
CA TRP A 84 32.10 -8.93 -31.98
C TRP A 84 31.19 -10.14 -31.70
N THR A 85 31.21 -11.22 -32.49
CA THR A 85 30.37 -12.40 -32.22
C THR A 85 30.82 -13.22 -31.02
N GLN A 86 32.12 -13.26 -30.70
CA GLN A 86 32.59 -13.91 -29.46
C GLN A 86 32.13 -13.13 -28.23
N GLU A 87 32.09 -11.79 -28.29
CA GLU A 87 31.58 -10.93 -27.22
C GLU A 87 30.08 -11.12 -27.05
N VAL A 88 29.31 -11.22 -28.14
CA VAL A 88 27.88 -11.60 -28.06
C VAL A 88 27.71 -12.95 -27.36
N ALA A 89 28.56 -13.94 -27.65
CA ALA A 89 28.46 -15.24 -26.99
C ALA A 89 28.73 -15.17 -25.48
N TYR A 90 29.68 -14.34 -25.02
CA TYR A 90 29.88 -14.14 -23.58
C TYR A 90 28.71 -13.43 -22.90
N GLU A 91 28.11 -12.42 -23.55
CA GLU A 91 26.90 -11.79 -23.00
C GLU A 91 25.71 -12.75 -22.98
N LEU A 92 25.63 -13.64 -23.98
CA LEU A 92 24.60 -14.67 -24.06
C LEU A 92 24.78 -15.76 -22.99
N ASP A 93 26.02 -16.12 -22.62
CA ASP A 93 26.29 -17.00 -21.46
C ASP A 93 25.65 -16.43 -20.19
N SER A 94 25.91 -15.16 -19.91
CA SER A 94 25.37 -14.45 -18.74
C SER A 94 23.85 -14.39 -18.78
N ALA A 95 23.27 -13.99 -19.92
CA ALA A 95 21.83 -13.89 -20.10
C ALA A 95 21.12 -15.25 -19.96
N LEU A 96 21.65 -16.32 -20.55
CA LEU A 96 21.07 -17.67 -20.46
C LEU A 96 21.15 -18.22 -19.04
N ARG A 97 22.24 -17.98 -18.30
CA ARG A 97 22.31 -18.36 -16.87
C ARG A 97 21.23 -17.68 -16.04
N ASN A 98 20.94 -16.41 -16.32
CA ASN A 98 19.88 -15.69 -15.63
C ASN A 98 18.48 -16.21 -15.97
N VAL A 99 18.26 -16.59 -17.24
CA VAL A 99 16.94 -17.03 -17.75
C VAL A 99 16.65 -18.51 -17.57
N PHE A 100 17.67 -19.38 -17.55
CA PHE A 100 17.53 -20.84 -17.44
C PHE A 100 18.08 -21.42 -16.14
N GLY A 101 18.85 -20.65 -15.36
CA GLY A 101 19.50 -21.14 -14.13
C GLY A 101 20.62 -22.17 -14.35
N GLY A 102 20.97 -22.44 -15.60
CA GLY A 102 22.04 -23.36 -16.01
C GLY A 102 22.95 -22.73 -17.06
N ILE A 103 23.98 -23.47 -17.47
CA ILE A 103 25.10 -23.01 -18.29
C ILE A 103 24.92 -23.54 -19.71
N PRO A 104 24.88 -22.70 -20.76
CA PRO A 104 24.91 -23.17 -22.15
C PRO A 104 26.28 -23.76 -22.51
N HIS A 105 26.32 -24.67 -23.49
CA HIS A 105 27.59 -25.07 -24.09
C HIS A 105 28.05 -23.99 -25.07
N ILE A 106 29.26 -23.45 -24.92
CA ILE A 106 29.80 -22.40 -25.81
C ILE A 106 31.16 -22.82 -26.36
N ILE A 107 31.30 -22.88 -27.68
CA ILE A 107 32.55 -23.23 -28.36
C ILE A 107 33.00 -22.05 -29.25
N ILE A 108 34.17 -21.49 -28.99
CA ILE A 108 34.70 -20.31 -29.70
C ILE A 108 36.02 -20.65 -30.37
N ASN A 109 36.11 -20.38 -31.68
CA ASN A 109 37.39 -20.33 -32.37
C ASN A 109 38.04 -18.94 -32.13
N LYS A 110 39.13 -18.91 -31.37
CA LYS A 110 39.85 -17.67 -31.05
C LYS A 110 40.81 -17.24 -32.15
N LEU A 111 41.11 -18.11 -33.12
CA LEU A 111 41.87 -17.74 -34.31
C LEU A 111 41.03 -16.84 -35.21
N HIS A 112 41.65 -15.79 -35.73
CA HIS A 112 41.07 -14.97 -36.78
C HIS A 112 40.78 -15.83 -38.01
N ARG A 113 39.67 -15.56 -38.73
CA ARG A 113 39.23 -16.38 -39.87
C ARG A 113 40.30 -16.55 -40.95
N ILE A 114 41.18 -15.55 -41.11
CA ILE A 114 42.34 -15.61 -42.01
C ILE A 114 43.30 -16.76 -41.70
N LYS A 115 43.36 -17.24 -40.45
CA LYS A 115 44.19 -18.37 -40.01
C LYS A 115 43.43 -19.69 -40.07
N LEU A 116 42.16 -19.68 -39.68
CA LEU A 116 41.30 -20.86 -39.67
C LEU A 116 39.85 -20.45 -39.92
N ASP A 117 39.23 -21.01 -40.96
CA ASP A 117 37.78 -20.94 -41.15
C ASP A 117 37.16 -22.22 -40.59
N ALA A 118 36.78 -22.19 -39.31
CA ALA A 118 36.16 -23.33 -38.63
C ALA A 118 34.72 -23.64 -39.10
N ASN A 119 34.21 -22.92 -40.10
CA ASN A 119 32.93 -23.20 -40.78
C ASN A 119 33.18 -23.71 -42.21
N ARG A 120 34.22 -24.51 -42.39
CA ARG A 120 34.60 -25.22 -43.64
C ARG A 120 35.12 -26.63 -43.33
N GLU A 121 35.14 -27.47 -44.35
CA GLU A 121 35.80 -28.77 -44.30
C GLU A 121 37.31 -28.59 -44.10
N ILE A 122 37.97 -29.49 -43.36
CA ILE A 122 39.33 -29.32 -42.83
C ILE A 122 40.36 -28.87 -43.89
N VAL A 123 40.28 -29.42 -45.11
CA VAL A 123 41.22 -29.10 -46.19
C VAL A 123 41.10 -27.64 -46.59
N GLU A 124 39.88 -27.12 -46.75
CA GLU A 124 39.64 -25.72 -47.02
C GLU A 124 39.88 -24.86 -45.77
N ALA A 125 39.53 -25.36 -44.59
CA ALA A 125 39.59 -24.64 -43.31
C ALA A 125 41.01 -24.25 -42.91
N ALA A 126 41.96 -25.19 -43.02
CA ALA A 126 43.32 -25.07 -42.50
C ALA A 126 44.41 -25.00 -43.59
N LEU A 127 44.07 -25.27 -44.86
CA LEU A 127 45.00 -25.32 -45.99
C LEU A 127 46.27 -26.17 -45.75
N GLY A 128 46.12 -27.26 -44.98
CA GLY A 128 47.21 -28.20 -44.68
C GLY A 128 48.19 -27.74 -43.59
N ASP A 129 47.93 -26.63 -42.89
CA ASP A 129 48.74 -26.24 -41.73
C ASP A 129 48.42 -27.12 -40.50
N PRO A 130 49.39 -27.85 -39.93
CA PRO A 130 49.11 -28.80 -38.85
C PRO A 130 48.52 -28.17 -37.58
N ALA A 131 48.88 -26.93 -37.26
CA ALA A 131 48.38 -26.25 -36.06
C ALA A 131 46.93 -25.76 -36.27
N ALA A 132 46.61 -25.28 -37.47
CA ALA A 132 45.24 -24.95 -37.85
C ALA A 132 44.35 -26.21 -37.98
N GLU A 133 44.87 -27.32 -38.51
CA GLU A 133 44.14 -28.62 -38.57
C GLU A 133 43.85 -29.17 -37.17
N LEU A 134 44.80 -29.04 -36.24
CA LEU A 134 44.59 -29.42 -34.84
C LEU A 134 43.51 -28.54 -34.20
N ALA A 135 43.59 -27.21 -34.34
CA ALA A 135 42.57 -26.30 -33.82
C ALA A 135 41.19 -26.57 -34.44
N TRP A 136 41.13 -26.86 -35.75
CA TRP A 136 39.89 -27.29 -36.41
C TRP A 136 39.32 -28.56 -35.75
N SER A 137 40.18 -29.56 -35.53
CA SER A 137 39.77 -30.84 -34.92
C SER A 137 39.24 -30.62 -33.51
N GLU A 138 39.96 -29.85 -32.68
CA GLU A 138 39.54 -29.51 -31.31
C GLU A 138 38.19 -28.77 -31.28
N TYR A 139 37.96 -27.81 -32.20
CA TYR A 139 36.69 -27.10 -32.32
C TYR A 139 35.53 -28.04 -32.60
N HIS A 140 35.68 -28.94 -33.58
CA HIS A 140 34.62 -29.87 -33.95
C HIS A 140 34.45 -31.00 -32.93
N ASP A 141 35.52 -31.41 -32.24
CA ASP A 141 35.48 -32.42 -31.18
C ASP A 141 34.76 -31.90 -29.92
N TYR A 142 35.01 -30.64 -29.52
CA TYR A 142 34.26 -30.01 -28.43
C TYR A 142 32.78 -29.85 -28.78
N LEU A 143 32.44 -29.47 -30.02
CA LEU A 143 31.05 -29.46 -30.47
C LEU A 143 30.41 -30.85 -30.43
N GLN A 144 31.15 -31.89 -30.82
CA GLN A 144 30.64 -33.26 -30.72
C GLN A 144 30.43 -33.68 -29.27
N ALA A 145 31.33 -33.32 -28.35
CA ALA A 145 31.17 -33.60 -26.93
C ALA A 145 29.93 -32.91 -26.33
N ALA A 146 29.70 -31.64 -26.67
CA ALA A 146 28.51 -30.90 -26.24
C ALA A 146 27.21 -31.56 -26.75
N LYS A 147 27.15 -31.91 -28.04
CA LYS A 147 26.00 -32.62 -28.62
C LYS A 147 25.75 -33.97 -27.96
N ASP A 148 26.79 -34.77 -27.78
CA ASP A 148 26.71 -36.08 -27.13
C ASP A 148 26.16 -35.97 -25.71
N GLN A 149 26.57 -34.93 -24.97
CA GLN A 149 26.08 -34.65 -23.62
C GLN A 149 24.59 -34.24 -23.64
N CYS A 150 24.22 -33.28 -24.49
CA CYS A 150 22.83 -32.84 -24.61
C CYS A 150 21.88 -33.97 -25.01
N VAL A 151 22.25 -34.82 -25.97
CA VAL A 151 21.43 -35.97 -26.36
C VAL A 151 21.32 -36.98 -25.22
N ALA A 152 22.39 -37.19 -24.45
CA ALA A 152 22.34 -38.10 -23.31
C ALA A 152 21.43 -37.59 -22.18
N ASP A 153 21.41 -36.29 -21.93
CA ASP A 153 20.69 -35.69 -20.80
C ASP A 153 19.24 -35.30 -21.14
N PHE A 154 19.02 -34.79 -22.36
CA PHE A 154 17.76 -34.16 -22.78
C PHE A 154 17.13 -34.82 -24.01
N GLY A 155 17.84 -35.73 -24.69
CA GLY A 155 17.39 -36.37 -25.93
C GLY A 155 17.52 -35.50 -27.19
N SER A 156 17.64 -34.17 -27.04
CA SER A 156 17.91 -33.22 -28.13
C SER A 156 18.50 -31.91 -27.59
N ALA A 157 18.92 -31.01 -28.48
CA ALA A 157 19.29 -29.64 -28.16
C ALA A 157 19.14 -28.72 -29.37
N ILE A 158 19.03 -27.42 -29.08
CA ILE A 158 19.19 -26.37 -30.10
C ILE A 158 20.68 -26.03 -30.24
N TYR A 159 21.12 -25.95 -31.49
CA TYR A 159 22.47 -25.57 -31.88
C TYR A 159 22.42 -24.25 -32.66
N ILE A 160 23.10 -23.23 -32.13
CA ILE A 160 23.19 -21.89 -32.72
C ILE A 160 24.60 -21.71 -33.27
N ASP A 161 24.72 -21.63 -34.60
CA ASP A 161 25.96 -21.25 -35.27
C ASP A 161 25.97 -19.74 -35.47
N LEU A 162 26.73 -19.02 -34.63
CA LEU A 162 26.67 -17.57 -34.50
C LEU A 162 27.69 -16.88 -35.43
N HIS A 163 27.17 -16.12 -36.38
CA HIS A 163 27.91 -15.40 -37.41
C HIS A 163 27.55 -13.91 -37.43
N ALA A 164 28.24 -13.17 -38.29
CA ALA A 164 27.98 -11.77 -38.57
C ALA A 164 27.96 -11.50 -40.08
N HIS A 165 27.16 -10.51 -40.46
CA HIS A 165 27.17 -10.01 -41.82
C HIS A 165 27.06 -8.48 -41.89
N GLY A 166 27.31 -7.95 -43.08
CA GLY A 166 27.22 -6.52 -43.41
C GLY A 166 26.27 -6.24 -44.56
N HIS A 167 25.21 -7.06 -44.72
CA HIS A 167 24.21 -6.79 -45.76
C HIS A 167 23.51 -5.43 -45.52
N PRO A 168 23.07 -4.75 -46.59
CA PRO A 168 22.41 -3.45 -46.44
C PRO A 168 21.12 -3.50 -45.62
N ILE A 169 20.35 -4.59 -45.77
CA ILE A 169 19.10 -4.80 -45.04
C ILE A 169 19.42 -5.17 -43.59
N GLN A 170 18.98 -4.34 -42.65
CA GLN A 170 19.23 -4.55 -41.21
C GLN A 170 18.18 -5.51 -40.66
N ARG A 171 18.54 -6.78 -40.53
CA ARG A 171 17.74 -7.85 -39.93
C ARG A 171 18.66 -9.01 -39.53
N VAL A 172 18.23 -9.87 -38.61
CA VAL A 172 18.86 -11.16 -38.35
C VAL A 172 18.47 -12.13 -39.47
N GLU A 173 19.43 -12.82 -40.08
CA GLU A 173 19.14 -13.88 -41.05
C GLU A 173 19.30 -15.25 -40.37
N LEU A 174 18.25 -16.07 -40.41
CA LEU A 174 18.17 -17.37 -39.74
C LEU A 174 18.29 -18.50 -40.77
N GLY A 175 19.47 -19.10 -40.87
CA GLY A 175 19.77 -20.16 -41.83
C GLY A 175 19.35 -21.56 -41.37
N TYR A 176 18.35 -22.15 -42.04
CA TYR A 176 17.80 -23.50 -41.78
C TYR A 176 18.21 -24.57 -42.82
N LEU A 177 19.18 -24.26 -43.67
CA LEU A 177 19.52 -24.97 -44.92
C LEU A 177 18.40 -24.97 -45.97
N ILE A 178 17.47 -24.01 -45.86
CA ILE A 178 16.47 -23.68 -46.87
C ILE A 178 16.90 -22.39 -47.54
N THR A 179 17.10 -22.41 -48.86
CA THR A 179 17.58 -21.26 -49.62
C THR A 179 16.51 -20.18 -49.73
N LYS A 180 16.92 -18.94 -50.03
CA LYS A 180 15.96 -17.84 -50.27
C LYS A 180 14.92 -18.16 -51.34
N THR A 181 15.30 -18.87 -52.41
CA THR A 181 14.37 -19.27 -53.48
C THR A 181 13.38 -20.31 -52.98
N GLU A 182 13.80 -21.21 -52.11
CA GLU A 182 12.93 -22.24 -51.55
C GLU A 182 11.97 -21.66 -50.52
N LEU A 183 12.41 -20.69 -49.70
CA LEU A 183 11.54 -19.94 -48.79
C LEU A 183 10.42 -19.20 -49.54
N GLN A 184 10.62 -18.82 -50.80
CA GLN A 184 9.57 -18.20 -51.62
C GLN A 184 8.46 -19.17 -52.07
N ASN A 185 8.59 -20.48 -51.82
CA ASN A 185 7.52 -21.44 -52.09
C ASN A 185 6.32 -21.24 -51.15
N THR A 186 5.15 -21.73 -51.56
CA THR A 186 3.96 -21.77 -50.71
C THR A 186 4.13 -22.78 -49.56
N ASP A 187 3.40 -22.59 -48.46
CA ASP A 187 3.49 -23.47 -47.29
C ASP A 187 3.24 -24.96 -47.62
N PRO A 188 2.22 -25.33 -48.42
CA PRO A 188 2.05 -26.74 -48.81
C PRO A 188 3.25 -27.35 -49.55
N VAL A 189 4.02 -26.53 -50.27
CA VAL A 189 5.23 -26.97 -50.97
C VAL A 189 6.39 -27.13 -49.98
N LEU A 190 6.60 -26.16 -49.08
CA LEU A 190 7.60 -26.25 -48.01
C LEU A 190 7.32 -27.45 -47.08
N ASN A 191 6.05 -27.75 -46.82
CA ASN A 191 5.61 -28.86 -45.96
C ASN A 191 5.85 -30.26 -46.56
N THR A 192 6.48 -30.37 -47.73
CA THR A 192 6.86 -31.66 -48.31
C THR A 192 8.11 -32.23 -47.65
N LEU A 193 8.22 -33.57 -47.64
CA LEU A 193 9.37 -34.29 -47.09
C LEU A 193 10.72 -33.88 -47.72
N ASN A 194 10.72 -33.35 -48.95
CA ASN A 194 11.96 -32.94 -49.62
C ASN A 194 12.65 -31.78 -48.87
N TYR A 195 11.91 -30.74 -48.50
CA TYR A 195 12.47 -29.59 -47.78
C TYR A 195 12.68 -29.92 -46.30
N GLN A 196 11.74 -30.65 -45.68
CA GLN A 196 11.90 -31.13 -44.30
C GLN A 196 13.19 -31.93 -44.10
N ASN A 197 13.50 -32.86 -45.02
CA ASN A 197 14.70 -33.69 -44.93
C ASN A 197 16.00 -32.96 -45.30
N SER A 198 15.89 -31.82 -45.99
CA SER A 198 17.05 -31.00 -46.39
C SER A 198 17.42 -29.96 -45.33
N SER A 199 16.55 -29.72 -44.35
CA SER A 199 16.73 -28.72 -43.30
C SER A 199 17.62 -29.19 -42.15
N SER A 200 18.31 -28.25 -41.50
CA SER A 200 19.08 -28.47 -40.27
C SER A 200 18.24 -28.62 -39.01
N ILE A 201 16.92 -28.39 -39.09
CA ILE A 201 15.93 -28.62 -38.00
C ILE A 201 14.97 -29.78 -38.31
N LYS A 202 15.39 -30.71 -39.18
CA LYS A 202 14.66 -31.91 -39.54
C LYS A 202 14.18 -32.71 -38.32
N HIS A 203 15.03 -32.88 -37.30
CA HIS A 203 14.66 -33.64 -36.09
C HIS A 203 13.55 -32.94 -35.30
N LEU A 204 13.61 -31.61 -35.16
CA LEU A 204 12.55 -30.80 -34.56
C LEU A 204 11.20 -31.05 -35.24
N LYS A 205 11.19 -31.05 -36.58
CA LYS A 205 9.96 -31.25 -37.36
C LYS A 205 9.46 -32.69 -37.38
N ASN A 206 10.35 -33.66 -37.57
CA ASN A 206 9.96 -35.04 -37.88
C ASN A 206 9.87 -35.92 -36.62
N THR A 207 10.55 -35.55 -35.55
CA THR A 207 10.62 -36.34 -34.31
C THR A 207 9.93 -35.63 -33.16
N LEU A 208 10.27 -34.37 -32.90
CA LEU A 208 9.72 -33.63 -31.75
C LEU A 208 8.31 -33.10 -32.03
N ASN A 209 8.06 -32.56 -33.25
CA ASN A 209 6.78 -31.95 -33.63
C ASN A 209 6.18 -32.53 -34.91
N PRO A 210 5.91 -33.85 -34.97
CA PRO A 210 5.43 -34.51 -36.18
C PRO A 210 4.08 -33.97 -36.67
N SER A 211 3.24 -33.47 -35.76
CA SER A 211 1.90 -32.95 -36.04
C SER A 211 1.87 -31.52 -36.59
N SER A 212 2.90 -30.72 -36.34
CA SER A 212 2.97 -29.32 -36.77
C SER A 212 3.39 -29.20 -38.23
N GLU A 213 3.06 -28.10 -38.89
CA GLU A 213 3.57 -27.83 -40.24
C GLU A 213 5.05 -27.39 -40.20
N PHE A 214 5.80 -27.62 -41.28
CA PHE A 214 7.20 -27.20 -41.37
C PHE A 214 7.34 -25.71 -41.61
N SER A 215 6.44 -25.12 -42.40
CA SER A 215 6.31 -23.67 -42.56
C SER A 215 6.15 -22.94 -41.23
N GLU A 216 5.37 -23.48 -40.29
CA GLU A 216 5.17 -22.89 -38.96
C GLU A 216 6.48 -22.76 -38.16
N LEU A 217 7.36 -23.76 -38.24
CA LEU A 217 8.67 -23.72 -37.58
C LEU A 217 9.63 -22.70 -38.18
N LEU A 218 9.48 -22.39 -39.48
CA LEU A 218 10.34 -21.47 -40.20
C LEU A 218 9.85 -20.02 -40.15
N ARG A 219 8.53 -19.82 -40.27
CA ARG A 219 7.89 -18.52 -40.52
C ARG A 219 6.47 -18.39 -39.99
N GLY A 220 6.08 -19.24 -39.04
CA GLY A 220 4.82 -19.11 -38.32
C GLY A 220 4.89 -18.03 -37.23
N ASN A 221 3.78 -17.82 -36.53
CA ASN A 221 3.69 -16.79 -35.47
C ASN A 221 4.51 -17.13 -34.21
N GLU A 222 4.89 -18.40 -34.04
CA GLU A 222 5.69 -18.90 -32.91
C GLU A 222 7.07 -19.38 -33.37
N CYS A 223 7.56 -18.88 -34.52
CA CYS A 223 8.90 -19.20 -35.02
C CYS A 223 9.98 -18.33 -34.38
N MET A 224 11.24 -18.76 -34.48
CA MET A 224 12.40 -18.04 -33.93
C MET A 224 12.48 -16.58 -34.44
N GLY A 225 12.21 -16.36 -35.72
CA GLY A 225 12.26 -15.04 -36.33
C GLY A 225 11.19 -14.11 -35.79
N GLU A 226 9.95 -14.61 -35.62
CA GLU A 226 8.85 -13.80 -35.10
C GLU A 226 9.06 -13.45 -33.63
N TYR A 227 9.60 -14.38 -32.82
CA TYR A 227 10.01 -14.06 -31.47
C TYR A 227 11.13 -13.01 -31.43
N LEU A 228 12.10 -13.02 -32.34
CA LEU A 228 13.09 -11.94 -32.42
C LEU A 228 12.46 -10.59 -32.80
N GLU A 229 11.50 -10.59 -33.72
CA GLU A 229 10.76 -9.38 -34.12
C GLU A 229 9.99 -8.77 -32.95
N SER A 230 9.40 -9.59 -32.08
CA SER A 230 8.67 -9.10 -30.90
C SER A 230 9.57 -8.37 -29.89
N TYR A 231 10.88 -8.61 -29.91
CA TYR A 231 11.89 -7.84 -29.14
C TYR A 231 12.55 -6.72 -29.95
N GLY A 232 12.01 -6.37 -31.12
CA GLY A 232 12.52 -5.29 -31.95
C GLY A 232 13.73 -5.65 -32.81
N TYR A 233 13.98 -6.94 -33.06
CA TYR A 233 15.03 -7.42 -33.96
C TYR A 233 14.40 -8.02 -35.23
N PRO A 234 14.19 -7.22 -36.30
CA PRO A 234 13.66 -7.71 -37.57
C PRO A 234 14.43 -8.95 -38.02
N SER A 235 13.73 -9.96 -38.51
CA SER A 235 14.34 -11.27 -38.73
C SER A 235 13.77 -11.98 -39.96
N VAL A 236 14.58 -12.76 -40.65
CA VAL A 236 14.13 -13.54 -41.82
C VAL A 236 14.67 -14.97 -41.75
N PRO A 237 13.84 -16.00 -41.98
CA PRO A 237 12.37 -15.93 -42.06
C PRO A 237 11.69 -15.64 -40.71
N SER A 238 10.56 -14.91 -40.76
CA SER A 238 9.60 -14.65 -39.67
C SER A 238 8.16 -14.63 -40.23
N ALA A 239 7.12 -14.44 -39.41
CA ALA A 239 5.77 -14.27 -39.97
C ALA A 239 5.64 -12.91 -40.68
N SER A 240 6.34 -11.90 -40.15
CA SER A 240 6.40 -10.53 -40.68
C SER A 240 7.28 -10.40 -41.96
N ASP A 241 8.31 -11.24 -42.08
CA ASP A 241 9.21 -11.35 -43.24
C ASP A 241 9.45 -12.83 -43.60
N PRO A 242 8.50 -13.48 -44.30
CA PRO A 242 8.48 -14.94 -44.48
C PRO A 242 9.55 -15.48 -45.42
N ALA A 243 10.17 -14.63 -46.24
CA ALA A 243 11.21 -15.02 -47.17
C ALA A 243 11.96 -13.79 -47.74
N PRO A 244 13.29 -13.84 -47.89
CA PRO A 244 14.05 -12.78 -48.56
C PRO A 244 13.60 -12.60 -50.00
N LEU A 245 13.53 -11.37 -50.51
CA LEU A 245 13.21 -11.14 -51.91
C LEU A 245 14.26 -11.79 -52.83
N PRO A 246 13.94 -12.14 -54.09
CA PRO A 246 14.91 -12.77 -54.99
C PRO A 246 16.22 -11.99 -55.17
N SER A 247 16.16 -10.65 -55.11
CA SER A 247 17.33 -9.76 -55.16
C SER A 247 18.14 -9.70 -53.87
N ASP A 248 17.54 -10.06 -52.74
CA ASP A 248 18.17 -9.88 -51.44
C ASP A 248 19.29 -10.90 -51.24
N PRO A 249 20.38 -10.50 -50.56
CA PRO A 249 21.31 -11.47 -50.04
C PRO A 249 20.68 -12.21 -48.85
N TYR A 250 21.10 -13.45 -48.64
CA TYR A 250 20.64 -14.29 -47.54
C TYR A 250 21.58 -15.47 -47.34
N PHE A 251 22.00 -15.74 -46.11
CA PHE A 251 22.74 -16.95 -45.78
C PHE A 251 21.82 -18.05 -45.26
N ALA A 252 21.67 -19.10 -46.06
CA ALA A 252 20.81 -20.23 -45.71
C ALA A 252 21.41 -21.19 -44.67
N GLY A 253 22.68 -21.00 -44.27
CA GLY A 253 23.43 -21.92 -43.41
C GLY A 253 24.66 -22.53 -44.09
N GLY A 254 25.71 -22.75 -43.32
CA GLY A 254 27.05 -23.15 -43.77
C GLY A 254 27.41 -24.59 -43.41
N TYR A 255 28.72 -24.87 -43.42
CA TYR A 255 29.27 -26.21 -43.14
C TYR A 255 28.91 -26.72 -41.75
N ASN A 256 28.93 -25.84 -40.75
CA ASN A 256 28.63 -26.15 -39.36
C ASN A 256 27.15 -26.47 -39.17
N THR A 257 26.25 -25.66 -39.73
CA THR A 257 24.80 -25.90 -39.73
C THR A 257 24.47 -27.26 -40.36
N VAL A 258 25.18 -27.62 -41.43
CA VAL A 258 25.12 -28.93 -42.07
C VAL A 258 25.61 -30.05 -41.14
N ARG A 259 26.83 -29.92 -40.63
CA ARG A 259 27.55 -30.97 -39.90
C ARG A 259 26.95 -31.25 -38.53
N HIS A 260 26.48 -30.20 -37.86
CA HIS A 260 26.06 -30.25 -36.46
C HIS A 260 24.56 -30.12 -36.27
N GLY A 261 23.80 -29.72 -37.30
CA GLY A 261 22.34 -29.83 -37.34
C GLY A 261 21.84 -31.20 -37.79
N SER A 262 20.52 -31.36 -37.86
CA SER A 262 19.85 -32.65 -38.06
C SER A 262 19.66 -33.05 -39.52
N ARG A 263 20.26 -32.32 -40.48
CA ARG A 263 20.22 -32.72 -41.90
C ARG A 263 20.95 -34.05 -42.08
N ASP A 264 22.21 -34.07 -41.63
CA ASP A 264 23.15 -35.19 -41.82
C ASP A 264 23.40 -36.00 -40.54
N SER A 265 23.00 -35.47 -39.37
CA SER A 265 23.02 -36.16 -38.07
C SER A 265 21.60 -36.38 -37.53
N SER A 266 21.43 -37.20 -36.49
CA SER A 266 20.17 -37.27 -35.74
C SER A 266 20.33 -36.58 -34.40
N ASP A 267 19.23 -35.96 -33.95
CA ASP A 267 18.98 -35.53 -32.57
C ASP A 267 19.38 -34.09 -32.20
N ILE A 268 20.12 -33.35 -33.04
CA ILE A 268 20.45 -31.92 -32.80
C ILE A 268 19.87 -31.01 -33.88
N ASN A 269 19.30 -29.87 -33.48
CA ASN A 269 18.63 -28.95 -34.40
C ASN A 269 19.43 -27.65 -34.56
N GLY A 270 19.96 -27.42 -35.76
CA GLY A 270 20.90 -26.33 -36.04
C GLY A 270 20.26 -25.13 -36.73
N ILE A 271 20.55 -23.93 -36.27
CA ILE A 271 20.18 -22.66 -36.92
C ILE A 271 21.43 -21.79 -37.02
N GLN A 272 21.74 -21.30 -38.23
CA GLN A 272 22.76 -20.28 -38.39
C GLN A 272 22.16 -18.91 -38.09
N PHE A 273 22.76 -18.16 -37.19
CA PHE A 273 22.36 -16.79 -36.89
C PHE A 273 23.36 -15.83 -37.54
N GLU A 274 22.90 -15.04 -38.49
CA GLU A 274 23.68 -13.96 -39.08
C GLU A 274 23.28 -12.66 -38.43
N LEU A 275 24.16 -12.14 -37.57
CA LEU A 275 23.91 -10.89 -36.86
C LEU A 275 24.35 -9.70 -37.70
N ASN A 276 23.41 -8.83 -38.05
CA ASN A 276 23.73 -7.55 -38.67
C ASN A 276 24.59 -6.68 -37.73
N TYR A 277 25.22 -5.64 -38.27
CA TYR A 277 26.17 -4.83 -37.49
C TYR A 277 25.46 -3.87 -36.52
N THR A 278 24.50 -3.11 -37.02
CA THR A 278 23.89 -1.99 -36.29
C THR A 278 22.74 -2.46 -35.42
N GLY A 279 22.71 -2.02 -34.16
CA GLY A 279 21.65 -2.36 -33.20
C GLY A 279 21.88 -3.67 -32.45
N ILE A 280 22.83 -4.50 -32.90
CA ILE A 280 23.17 -5.78 -32.27
C ILE A 280 24.62 -5.81 -31.78
N ARG A 281 25.60 -5.67 -32.70
CA ARG A 281 27.01 -5.93 -32.38
C ARG A 281 27.87 -4.69 -32.12
N ASN A 282 27.44 -3.54 -32.64
CA ASN A 282 28.24 -2.31 -32.75
C ASN A 282 28.64 -1.65 -31.42
N THR A 283 27.91 -1.88 -30.32
CA THR A 283 28.24 -1.34 -28.99
C THR A 283 28.08 -2.40 -27.92
N ASN A 284 28.68 -2.20 -26.75
CA ASN A 284 28.52 -3.11 -25.62
C ASN A 284 27.07 -3.19 -25.14
N ALA A 285 26.39 -2.05 -25.08
CA ALA A 285 24.98 -1.96 -24.70
C ALA A 285 24.09 -2.78 -25.65
N ASN A 286 24.34 -2.68 -26.96
CA ASN A 286 23.56 -3.42 -27.97
C ASN A 286 23.76 -4.93 -27.85
N ARG A 287 25.00 -5.38 -27.59
CA ARG A 287 25.27 -6.82 -27.40
C ARG A 287 24.58 -7.37 -26.16
N ASN A 288 24.62 -6.61 -25.06
CA ASN A 288 23.91 -6.95 -23.83
C ASN A 288 22.40 -7.01 -24.04
N ALA A 289 21.81 -6.00 -24.69
CA ALA A 289 20.39 -5.96 -25.00
C ALA A 289 19.96 -7.14 -25.89
N PHE A 290 20.72 -7.43 -26.94
CA PHE A 290 20.43 -8.56 -27.84
C PHE A 290 20.57 -9.90 -27.12
N ALA A 291 21.63 -10.10 -26.32
CA ALA A 291 21.82 -11.34 -25.57
C ALA A 291 20.67 -11.62 -24.60
N ARG A 292 20.17 -10.58 -23.90
CA ARG A 292 19.01 -10.69 -23.01
C ARG A 292 17.73 -11.02 -23.77
N ALA A 293 17.48 -10.34 -24.88
CA ALA A 293 16.34 -10.63 -25.75
C ALA A 293 16.41 -12.06 -26.29
N LEU A 294 17.54 -12.47 -26.85
CA LEU A 294 17.74 -13.81 -27.38
C LEU A 294 17.60 -14.89 -26.31
N ALA A 295 18.03 -14.64 -25.07
CA ALA A 295 17.79 -15.58 -23.97
C ALA A 295 16.28 -15.77 -23.69
N CYS A 296 15.48 -14.70 -23.68
CA CYS A 296 14.02 -14.82 -23.55
C CYS A 296 13.38 -15.49 -24.78
N VAL A 297 13.83 -15.14 -25.99
CA VAL A 297 13.38 -15.78 -27.24
C VAL A 297 13.64 -17.28 -27.20
N LEU A 298 14.83 -17.70 -26.76
CA LEU A 298 15.18 -19.11 -26.62
C LEU A 298 14.32 -19.80 -25.56
N ARG A 299 13.97 -19.11 -24.46
CA ARG A 299 13.03 -19.64 -23.47
C ARG A 299 11.67 -19.95 -24.12
N SER A 300 11.05 -18.95 -24.75
CA SER A 300 9.75 -19.12 -25.42
C SER A 300 9.79 -20.17 -26.53
N TYR A 301 10.86 -20.20 -27.32
CA TYR A 301 11.01 -21.15 -28.42
C TYR A 301 11.22 -22.59 -27.94
N LEU A 302 12.02 -22.80 -26.89
CA LEU A 302 12.24 -24.13 -26.33
C LEU A 302 11.00 -24.68 -25.61
N ASP A 303 10.31 -23.83 -24.86
CA ASP A 303 9.04 -24.14 -24.20
C ASP A 303 7.98 -24.60 -25.22
N LYS A 304 7.88 -23.87 -26.34
CA LYS A 304 6.92 -24.20 -27.38
C LYS A 304 7.24 -25.49 -28.12
N TRP A 305 8.51 -25.72 -28.48
CA TRP A 305 8.86 -26.66 -29.54
C TRP A 305 9.74 -27.85 -29.14
N TYR A 306 10.45 -27.82 -28.01
CA TYR A 306 11.41 -28.89 -27.68
C TYR A 306 10.97 -29.72 -26.50
N PHE A 307 10.69 -29.04 -25.40
CA PHE A 307 10.50 -29.67 -24.11
C PHE A 307 9.19 -29.14 -23.54
N ASP A 308 8.38 -30.04 -23.01
CA ASP A 308 7.39 -29.67 -22.02
C ASP A 308 8.19 -29.26 -20.76
N LEU A 309 8.56 -27.98 -20.66
CA LEU A 309 9.31 -27.45 -19.52
C LEU A 309 8.55 -27.71 -18.20
N ASP A 310 7.23 -27.92 -18.27
CA ASP A 310 6.37 -28.36 -17.15
C ASP A 310 6.76 -29.72 -16.55
N THR A 311 7.54 -30.55 -17.24
CA THR A 311 8.08 -31.80 -16.65
C THR A 311 9.17 -31.53 -15.60
N TRP A 312 9.71 -30.32 -15.58
CA TRP A 312 10.42 -29.71 -14.46
C TRP A 312 9.48 -28.69 -13.81
N ASP A 313 8.49 -29.16 -13.05
CA ASP A 313 7.69 -28.30 -12.16
C ASP A 313 8.36 -28.28 -10.77
N PRO A 314 9.18 -27.25 -10.42
CA PRO A 314 9.74 -27.08 -9.09
C PRO A 314 8.65 -26.69 -8.07
N GLY A 315 7.41 -26.48 -8.52
CA GLY A 315 6.31 -25.87 -7.80
C GLY A 315 6.39 -24.35 -7.86
N ASN A 316 5.24 -23.70 -7.99
CA ASN A 316 5.10 -22.24 -7.87
C ASN A 316 5.16 -21.76 -6.40
N ILE A 317 5.92 -22.45 -5.55
CA ILE A 317 6.10 -22.13 -4.12
C ILE A 317 7.59 -22.06 -3.80
N VAL A 318 8.04 -20.88 -3.39
CA VAL A 318 9.38 -20.64 -2.87
C VAL A 318 9.49 -21.22 -1.45
N THR A 319 10.44 -22.12 -1.23
CA THR A 319 10.60 -22.86 0.04
C THR A 319 11.95 -22.62 0.71
N THR A 320 12.88 -21.92 0.05
CA THR A 320 14.18 -21.53 0.61
C THR A 320 14.52 -20.08 0.27
N ASN A 321 15.32 -19.43 1.12
CA ASN A 321 15.83 -18.06 0.93
C ASN A 321 17.11 -17.99 0.09
N LEU A 322 17.59 -19.12 -0.42
CA LEU A 322 18.75 -19.17 -1.30
C LEU A 322 18.44 -18.52 -2.66
N ASP A 323 19.44 -17.84 -3.24
CA ASP A 323 19.34 -17.20 -4.56
C ASP A 323 19.04 -18.18 -5.71
N SER A 324 19.52 -19.42 -5.60
CA SER A 324 19.41 -20.42 -6.65
C SER A 324 19.32 -21.85 -6.10
N GLY A 325 19.02 -22.80 -7.00
CA GLY A 325 18.80 -24.20 -6.66
C GLY A 325 17.34 -24.50 -6.29
N PRO A 326 17.00 -25.78 -6.06
CA PRO A 326 15.63 -26.22 -5.84
C PRO A 326 14.92 -25.46 -4.71
N GLY A 327 13.73 -24.95 -4.98
CA GLY A 327 12.88 -24.22 -4.03
C GLY A 327 13.20 -22.73 -3.86
N SER A 328 14.22 -22.20 -4.54
CA SER A 328 14.52 -20.76 -4.58
C SER A 328 13.50 -19.99 -5.44
N LEU A 329 13.42 -18.67 -5.26
CA LEU A 329 12.61 -17.79 -6.12
C LEU A 329 13.05 -17.91 -7.58
N ARG A 330 14.36 -17.97 -7.83
CA ARG A 330 14.90 -18.18 -9.18
C ARG A 330 14.39 -19.50 -9.76
N SER A 331 14.43 -20.60 -9.00
CA SER A 331 13.88 -21.87 -9.48
C SER A 331 12.38 -21.83 -9.75
N ALA A 332 11.59 -21.11 -8.94
CA ALA A 332 10.15 -20.95 -9.19
C ALA A 332 9.90 -20.14 -10.48
N LEU A 333 10.64 -19.05 -10.71
CA LEU A 333 10.56 -18.27 -11.95
C LEU A 333 10.96 -19.04 -13.20
N LEU A 334 11.86 -20.02 -13.06
CA LEU A 334 12.29 -20.89 -14.15
C LEU A 334 11.21 -21.90 -14.56
N GLY A 335 10.46 -22.43 -13.59
CA GLY A 335 9.41 -23.43 -13.85
C GLY A 335 8.02 -22.84 -14.05
N ALA A 336 7.84 -21.53 -13.89
CA ALA A 336 6.55 -20.88 -14.04
C ALA A 336 6.25 -20.58 -15.52
N SER A 337 5.03 -20.89 -15.92
CA SER A 337 4.45 -20.62 -17.25
C SER A 337 3.61 -19.34 -17.24
N ASP A 338 3.29 -18.81 -18.41
CA ASP A 338 2.50 -17.57 -18.51
C ASP A 338 1.14 -17.70 -17.78
N GLY A 339 0.83 -16.73 -16.93
CA GLY A 339 -0.34 -16.68 -16.06
C GLY A 339 -0.14 -17.27 -14.67
N ASP A 340 1.01 -17.90 -14.38
CA ASP A 340 1.26 -18.53 -13.10
C ASP A 340 1.39 -17.55 -11.93
N THR A 341 1.11 -18.07 -10.73
CA THR A 341 1.25 -17.34 -9.46
C THR A 341 2.28 -18.01 -8.56
N ILE A 342 3.39 -17.33 -8.32
CA ILE A 342 4.45 -17.73 -7.38
C ILE A 342 4.11 -17.22 -5.98
N THR A 343 4.19 -18.10 -4.99
CA THR A 343 3.95 -17.81 -3.57
C THR A 343 5.12 -18.26 -2.70
N PHE A 344 5.10 -17.95 -1.40
CA PHE A 344 6.17 -18.28 -0.47
C PHE A 344 5.69 -19.19 0.66
N ALA A 345 6.51 -20.17 1.02
CA ALA A 345 6.26 -21.04 2.15
C ALA A 345 6.28 -20.23 3.47
N PRO A 346 5.42 -20.56 4.46
CA PRO A 346 5.36 -19.86 5.74
C PRO A 346 6.68 -19.76 6.51
N ALA A 347 7.62 -20.70 6.27
CA ALA A 347 8.93 -20.69 6.88
C ALA A 347 9.83 -19.51 6.45
N LEU A 348 9.48 -18.82 5.35
CA LEU A 348 10.23 -17.69 4.81
C LEU A 348 9.66 -16.33 5.25
N PHE A 349 8.57 -16.29 6.00
CA PHE A 349 7.93 -15.03 6.36
C PHE A 349 8.85 -14.21 7.27
N GLY A 350 9.11 -12.94 6.91
CA GLY A 350 10.09 -12.09 7.59
C GLY A 350 11.55 -12.31 7.14
N ASP A 351 11.81 -13.27 6.25
CA ASP A 351 13.16 -13.58 5.78
C ASP A 351 13.58 -12.72 4.58
N THR A 352 14.87 -12.74 4.26
CA THR A 352 15.44 -12.05 3.09
C THR A 352 16.04 -13.02 2.09
N ILE A 353 15.56 -12.94 0.85
CA ILE A 353 16.17 -13.60 -0.32
C ILE A 353 17.26 -12.68 -0.85
N GLN A 354 18.51 -13.04 -0.61
CA GLN A 354 19.67 -12.30 -1.09
C GLN A 354 20.01 -12.73 -2.52
N LEU A 355 19.84 -11.83 -3.48
CA LEU A 355 20.18 -12.08 -4.87
C LEU A 355 21.68 -11.97 -5.12
N LYS A 356 22.18 -12.76 -6.07
CA LYS A 356 23.55 -12.66 -6.61
C LYS A 356 23.60 -12.05 -8.01
N SER A 357 22.47 -12.06 -8.72
CA SER A 357 22.30 -11.45 -10.03
C SER A 357 20.84 -11.06 -10.23
N GLU A 358 20.63 -10.13 -11.17
CA GLU A 358 19.32 -9.65 -11.60
C GLU A 358 18.39 -10.80 -12.02
N LEU A 359 17.12 -10.68 -11.64
CA LEU A 359 16.04 -11.56 -12.12
C LEU A 359 15.49 -11.00 -13.43
N GLN A 360 15.74 -11.69 -14.55
CA GLN A 360 15.18 -11.32 -15.84
C GLN A 360 13.83 -12.01 -16.05
N ILE A 361 12.78 -11.21 -16.22
CA ILE A 361 11.40 -11.68 -16.35
C ILE A 361 11.04 -11.73 -17.84
N CYS A 362 10.83 -12.95 -18.33
CA CYS A 362 10.50 -13.28 -19.73
C CYS A 362 9.15 -14.02 -19.84
N SER A 363 8.27 -13.87 -18.85
CA SER A 363 6.96 -14.53 -18.77
C SER A 363 5.96 -13.64 -18.02
N ASP A 364 4.68 -13.82 -18.31
CA ASP A 364 3.57 -13.13 -17.64
C ASP A 364 3.28 -13.79 -16.29
N LEU A 365 3.56 -13.12 -15.17
CA LEU A 365 3.56 -13.78 -13.85
C LEU A 365 2.92 -12.93 -12.75
N THR A 366 2.47 -13.60 -11.69
CA THR A 366 2.15 -12.99 -10.40
C THR A 366 3.09 -13.51 -9.30
N ILE A 367 3.70 -12.64 -8.51
CA ILE A 367 4.49 -12.99 -7.33
C ILE A 367 3.77 -12.41 -6.10
N MET A 368 3.22 -13.29 -5.27
CA MET A 368 2.39 -12.90 -4.13
C MET A 368 3.11 -13.21 -2.82
N GLY A 369 3.51 -12.14 -2.12
CA GLY A 369 4.00 -12.18 -0.76
C GLY A 369 2.90 -12.43 0.27
N PRO A 370 3.27 -12.63 1.55
CA PRO A 370 2.31 -12.92 2.61
C PRO A 370 1.60 -11.63 3.06
N PRO A 371 0.27 -11.62 3.21
CA PRO A 371 -0.48 -10.39 3.50
C PRO A 371 -0.21 -9.75 4.89
N ALA A 372 0.46 -10.45 5.81
CA ALA A 372 0.67 -9.98 7.20
C ALA A 372 2.14 -9.94 7.65
N GLN A 373 3.08 -10.48 6.87
CA GLN A 373 4.51 -10.54 7.19
C GLN A 373 5.26 -10.36 5.88
N SER A 374 6.13 -9.36 5.80
CA SER A 374 6.84 -9.07 4.56
C SER A 374 8.01 -10.04 4.35
N ILE A 375 8.23 -10.42 3.10
CA ILE A 375 9.46 -11.08 2.65
C ILE A 375 10.24 -10.03 1.88
N SER A 376 11.55 -9.99 2.12
CA SER A 376 12.43 -9.07 1.40
C SER A 376 13.15 -9.81 0.28
N ILE A 377 13.15 -9.23 -0.92
CA ILE A 377 14.03 -9.62 -2.01
C ILE A 377 15.08 -8.52 -2.11
N SER A 378 16.35 -8.88 -1.95
CA SER A 378 17.43 -7.90 -1.83
C SER A 378 18.51 -8.07 -2.88
N GLY A 379 18.93 -6.96 -3.50
CA GLY A 379 20.10 -6.91 -4.37
C GLY A 379 21.45 -6.83 -3.64
N GLY A 380 21.43 -6.64 -2.32
CA GLY A 380 22.62 -6.50 -1.46
C GLY A 380 23.60 -5.42 -1.92
N ASP A 381 23.09 -4.31 -2.46
CA ASP A 381 23.84 -3.18 -3.02
C ASP A 381 24.77 -3.59 -4.17
N SER A 382 24.55 -4.77 -4.77
CA SER A 382 25.47 -5.39 -5.73
C SER A 382 24.84 -5.68 -7.09
N CYS A 383 23.53 -5.82 -7.16
CA CYS A 383 22.81 -6.03 -8.41
C CYS A 383 21.40 -5.43 -8.38
N ARG A 384 20.87 -5.18 -9.58
CA ARG A 384 19.45 -4.86 -9.75
C ARG A 384 18.63 -6.05 -9.29
N ILE A 385 17.46 -5.81 -8.72
CA ILE A 385 16.59 -6.91 -8.28
C ILE A 385 15.97 -7.60 -9.50
N MET A 386 15.34 -6.84 -10.39
CA MET A 386 14.65 -7.41 -11.55
C MET A 386 14.59 -6.49 -12.77
N ARG A 387 14.43 -7.12 -13.94
CA ARG A 387 14.13 -6.46 -15.21
C ARG A 387 12.94 -7.12 -15.87
N ILE A 388 11.93 -6.32 -16.20
CA ILE A 388 10.76 -6.77 -16.94
C ILE A 388 11.01 -6.53 -18.41
N MET A 389 11.15 -7.60 -19.18
CA MET A 389 11.43 -7.51 -20.61
C MET A 389 10.19 -7.06 -21.39
N SER A 390 10.40 -6.44 -22.55
CA SER A 390 9.30 -5.98 -23.41
C SER A 390 8.35 -7.15 -23.76
N GLY A 391 7.05 -6.85 -23.83
CA GLY A 391 6.00 -7.83 -24.08
C GLY A 391 5.55 -8.67 -22.87
N HIS A 392 6.16 -8.49 -21.69
CA HIS A 392 5.82 -9.27 -20.48
C HIS A 392 5.20 -8.41 -19.38
N HIS A 393 4.32 -9.02 -18.59
CA HIS A 393 3.56 -8.39 -17.53
C HIS A 393 3.82 -9.09 -16.17
N LEU A 394 4.37 -8.34 -15.21
CA LEU A 394 4.58 -8.83 -13.85
C LEU A 394 3.63 -8.16 -12.85
N LYS A 395 3.00 -8.96 -11.99
CA LYS A 395 2.27 -8.46 -10.82
C LYS A 395 3.02 -8.87 -9.56
N ILE A 396 3.24 -7.94 -8.63
CA ILE A 396 3.84 -8.22 -7.33
C ILE A 396 2.96 -7.66 -6.24
N SER A 397 2.75 -8.43 -5.17
CA SER A 397 2.07 -7.94 -3.98
C SER A 397 2.75 -8.31 -2.68
N ALA A 398 2.68 -7.43 -1.68
CA ALA A 398 3.11 -7.68 -0.30
C ALA A 398 4.58 -8.13 -0.13
N LEU A 399 5.51 -7.52 -0.89
CA LEU A 399 6.96 -7.78 -0.80
C LEU A 399 7.74 -6.49 -0.53
N ASN A 400 8.91 -6.64 0.10
CA ASN A 400 9.92 -5.59 0.16
C ASN A 400 10.97 -5.85 -0.93
N LEU A 401 11.29 -4.85 -1.74
CA LEU A 401 12.34 -4.88 -2.75
C LEU A 401 13.41 -3.87 -2.34
N VAL A 402 14.53 -4.35 -1.81
CA VAL A 402 15.47 -3.52 -1.04
C VAL A 402 16.92 -3.68 -1.45
N HIS A 403 17.74 -2.64 -1.30
CA HIS A 403 19.17 -2.69 -1.59
C HIS A 403 19.47 -3.17 -3.03
N GLY A 404 18.62 -2.83 -3.99
CA GLY A 404 18.89 -3.03 -5.41
C GLY A 404 19.87 -2.00 -5.92
N SER A 405 20.85 -2.41 -6.73
CA SER A 405 21.83 -1.51 -7.35
C SER A 405 21.97 -1.77 -8.85
N SER A 406 21.68 -0.78 -9.70
CA SER A 406 21.87 -0.95 -11.15
C SER A 406 23.36 -1.04 -11.54
N PRO A 407 23.71 -1.72 -12.64
CA PRO A 407 25.04 -1.63 -13.24
C PRO A 407 25.39 -0.18 -13.64
N SER A 408 26.69 0.11 -13.77
CA SER A 408 27.18 1.43 -14.18
C SER A 408 26.60 1.90 -15.51
N GLY A 409 26.01 3.09 -15.54
CA GLY A 409 25.38 3.69 -16.72
C GLY A 409 24.04 3.05 -17.08
N GLU A 410 23.37 2.40 -16.13
CA GLU A 410 22.01 1.90 -16.31
C GLU A 410 21.05 2.44 -15.24
N ASP A 411 19.77 2.47 -15.59
CA ASP A 411 18.68 2.93 -14.74
C ASP A 411 18.10 1.84 -13.82
N GLY A 412 17.18 2.21 -12.93
CA GLY A 412 16.33 1.27 -12.18
C GLY A 412 17.11 0.45 -11.17
N GLY A 413 17.31 0.93 -9.94
CA GLY A 413 18.08 0.19 -8.93
C GLY A 413 17.39 -1.08 -8.47
N ALA A 414 16.09 -1.02 -8.19
CA ALA A 414 15.29 -2.22 -7.92
C ALA A 414 14.79 -2.84 -9.22
N ILE A 415 14.09 -2.06 -10.05
CA ILE A 415 13.31 -2.55 -11.18
C ILE A 415 13.58 -1.71 -12.43
N LEU A 416 13.93 -2.37 -13.53
CA LEU A 416 13.92 -1.79 -14.87
C LEU A 416 12.73 -2.33 -15.66
N VAL A 417 11.91 -1.44 -16.22
CA VAL A 417 10.63 -1.79 -16.87
C VAL A 417 10.69 -1.47 -18.37
N HIS A 418 10.85 -2.51 -19.18
CA HIS A 418 10.60 -2.47 -20.63
C HIS A 418 9.21 -3.00 -20.98
N GLY A 419 8.71 -3.97 -20.22
CA GLY A 419 7.33 -4.49 -20.31
C GLY A 419 6.35 -3.75 -19.41
N SER A 420 5.56 -4.49 -18.63
CA SER A 420 4.65 -3.90 -17.64
C SER A 420 4.83 -4.46 -16.24
N ILE A 421 4.62 -3.62 -15.24
CA ILE A 421 4.60 -4.02 -13.83
C ILE A 421 3.41 -3.43 -13.07
N HIS A 422 2.79 -4.24 -12.22
CA HIS A 422 1.81 -3.80 -11.24
C HIS A 422 2.28 -4.21 -9.83
N LEU A 423 2.59 -3.22 -9.00
CA LEU A 423 2.97 -3.39 -7.61
C LEU A 423 1.79 -3.03 -6.71
N THR A 424 1.46 -3.90 -5.76
CA THR A 424 0.42 -3.66 -4.77
C THR A 424 0.95 -3.89 -3.36
N ASN A 425 0.80 -2.92 -2.45
CA ASN A 425 1.24 -3.10 -1.05
C ASN A 425 2.72 -3.51 -0.94
N CYS A 426 3.60 -2.89 -1.74
CA CYS A 426 5.03 -3.19 -1.77
C CYS A 426 5.85 -2.07 -1.12
N LEU A 427 6.96 -2.44 -0.49
CA LEU A 427 7.99 -1.52 -0.04
C LEU A 427 9.16 -1.58 -1.02
N LEU A 428 9.64 -0.44 -1.50
CA LEU A 428 10.86 -0.31 -2.29
C LEU A 428 11.78 0.65 -1.55
N ALA A 429 12.81 0.11 -0.90
CA ALA A 429 13.64 0.91 -0.01
C ALA A 429 15.13 0.72 -0.25
N ASP A 430 15.90 1.80 -0.04
CA ASP A 430 17.36 1.78 -0.07
C ASP A 430 17.91 1.28 -1.41
N ASN A 431 17.23 1.56 -2.52
CA ASN A 431 17.69 1.18 -3.85
C ASN A 431 18.47 2.33 -4.52
N PHE A 432 19.47 1.94 -5.30
CA PHE A 432 20.36 2.85 -6.00
C PHE A 432 20.42 2.56 -7.49
N ALA A 433 20.22 3.57 -8.33
CA ALA A 433 20.55 3.51 -9.74
C ALA A 433 21.80 4.34 -10.03
N SER A 434 22.71 3.83 -10.83
CA SER A 434 23.89 4.60 -11.24
C SER A 434 23.59 5.73 -12.23
N ASP A 435 22.45 5.66 -12.93
CA ASP A 435 21.94 6.71 -13.82
C ASP A 435 20.60 7.21 -13.28
N ASP A 436 19.45 6.75 -13.79
CA ASP A 436 18.13 7.25 -13.35
C ASP A 436 17.29 6.25 -12.55
N GLY A 437 16.33 6.76 -11.75
CA GLY A 437 15.25 5.94 -11.19
C GLY A 437 15.73 4.97 -10.12
N GLY A 438 16.11 5.48 -8.94
CA GLY A 438 16.74 4.67 -7.89
C GLY A 438 15.97 3.42 -7.51
N ALA A 439 14.64 3.48 -7.44
CA ALA A 439 13.80 2.29 -7.31
C ALA A 439 13.38 1.75 -8.68
N ILE A 440 12.64 2.54 -9.47
CA ILE A 440 12.03 2.07 -10.71
C ILE A 440 12.35 3.03 -11.85
N SER A 441 12.77 2.47 -12.98
CA SER A 441 12.81 3.19 -14.26
C SER A 441 11.89 2.52 -15.28
N VAL A 442 11.01 3.34 -15.87
CA VAL A 442 10.11 2.97 -16.98
C VAL A 442 10.75 3.49 -18.26
N SER A 443 11.29 2.57 -19.06
CA SER A 443 12.26 2.92 -20.12
C SER A 443 11.62 3.09 -21.49
N ASP A 444 10.70 2.23 -21.88
CA ASP A 444 10.19 2.17 -23.26
C ASP A 444 8.83 2.89 -23.40
N LEU A 445 8.46 3.30 -24.62
CA LEU A 445 7.21 4.01 -24.92
C LEU A 445 5.95 3.21 -24.52
N ASP A 446 5.97 1.89 -24.74
CA ASP A 446 4.86 1.00 -24.41
C ASP A 446 4.97 0.40 -23.00
N ALA A 447 6.01 0.78 -22.24
CA ALA A 447 6.21 0.27 -20.89
C ALA A 447 5.21 0.90 -19.91
N ILE A 448 4.68 0.08 -18.99
CA ILE A 448 3.65 0.51 -18.03
C ILE A 448 4.06 0.12 -16.60
N ALA A 449 4.10 1.09 -15.69
CA ALA A 449 4.23 0.83 -14.26
C ALA A 449 2.99 1.34 -13.51
N LEU A 450 2.36 0.45 -12.74
CA LEU A 450 1.26 0.77 -11.83
C LEU A 450 1.71 0.47 -10.39
N LEU A 451 1.75 1.49 -9.55
CA LEU A 451 2.04 1.40 -8.13
C LEU A 451 0.76 1.69 -7.37
N ASP A 452 0.24 0.70 -6.67
CA ASP A 452 -0.93 0.84 -5.81
C ASP A 452 -0.55 0.55 -4.36
N SER A 453 -0.86 1.47 -3.45
CA SER A 453 -0.61 1.25 -2.03
C SER A 453 0.86 0.91 -1.74
N CYS A 454 1.81 1.54 -2.44
CA CYS A 454 3.24 1.24 -2.32
C CYS A 454 3.96 2.31 -1.50
N THR A 455 5.07 1.94 -0.88
CA THR A 455 6.00 2.88 -0.22
C THR A 455 7.36 2.80 -0.90
N LEU A 456 7.83 3.93 -1.44
CA LEU A 456 9.19 4.10 -1.94
C LEU A 456 9.94 5.00 -0.95
N PHE A 457 11.00 4.47 -0.33
CA PHE A 457 11.69 5.15 0.77
C PHE A 457 13.21 5.11 0.60
N GLN A 458 13.87 6.26 0.77
CA GLN A 458 15.35 6.32 0.75
C GLN A 458 15.99 5.75 -0.52
N ASN A 459 15.36 5.98 -1.67
CA ASN A 459 15.94 5.59 -2.95
C ASN A 459 16.80 6.72 -3.51
N SER A 460 17.87 6.39 -4.23
CA SER A 460 18.79 7.37 -4.79
C SER A 460 19.25 7.01 -6.20
N CYS A 461 19.66 8.02 -6.97
CA CYS A 461 20.16 7.83 -8.32
C CYS A 461 21.46 8.60 -8.58
N GLY A 462 22.08 8.37 -9.73
CA GLY A 462 23.29 9.07 -10.18
C GLY A 462 23.02 10.30 -11.04
N ASP A 463 21.84 10.41 -11.65
CA ASP A 463 21.39 11.57 -12.41
C ASP A 463 19.97 11.99 -11.99
N ASP A 464 18.89 11.51 -12.62
CA ASP A 464 17.52 11.98 -12.43
C ASP A 464 16.58 10.96 -11.78
N GLY A 465 15.55 11.45 -11.07
CA GLY A 465 14.50 10.58 -10.54
C GLY A 465 14.96 9.72 -9.37
N GLY A 466 15.20 10.34 -8.20
CA GLY A 466 15.80 9.64 -7.06
C GLY A 466 15.09 8.35 -6.67
N ALA A 467 13.75 8.31 -6.75
CA ALA A 467 12.98 7.07 -6.65
C ALA A 467 12.52 6.53 -8.01
N LEU A 468 11.91 7.41 -8.81
CA LEU A 468 11.17 7.05 -10.00
C LEU A 468 11.68 7.80 -11.22
N ARG A 469 11.85 7.08 -12.32
CA ARG A 469 12.08 7.65 -13.65
C ARG A 469 11.03 7.14 -14.63
N CYS A 470 10.36 8.06 -15.34
CA CYS A 470 9.44 7.72 -16.43
C CYS A 470 9.91 8.37 -17.74
N TYR A 471 10.54 7.60 -18.63
CA TYR A 471 11.08 8.12 -19.89
C TYR A 471 9.98 8.45 -20.89
N GLU A 472 9.47 7.46 -21.61
CA GLU A 472 8.40 7.65 -22.61
C GLU A 472 7.14 6.83 -22.29
N GLY A 473 7.24 5.90 -21.34
CA GLY A 473 6.15 5.02 -20.94
C GLY A 473 5.09 5.69 -20.06
N GLN A 474 4.29 4.83 -19.42
CA GLN A 474 3.18 5.24 -18.55
C GLN A 474 3.47 4.84 -17.11
N LEU A 475 3.35 5.80 -16.21
CA LEU A 475 3.49 5.59 -14.76
C LEU A 475 2.22 6.05 -14.06
N THR A 476 1.57 5.12 -13.35
CA THR A 476 0.44 5.43 -12.47
C THR A 476 0.84 5.14 -11.03
N VAL A 477 0.69 6.15 -10.18
CA VAL A 477 0.96 6.05 -8.74
C VAL A 477 -0.33 6.37 -8.01
N ASN A 478 -0.93 5.34 -7.42
CA ASN A 478 -2.17 5.44 -6.67
C ASN A 478 -1.95 5.08 -5.21
N SER A 479 -2.51 5.89 -4.31
CA SER A 479 -2.49 5.64 -2.86
C SER A 479 -1.08 5.29 -2.35
N SER A 480 -0.02 5.91 -2.88
CA SER A 480 1.36 5.50 -2.60
C SER A 480 2.19 6.64 -2.03
N SER A 481 3.24 6.30 -1.26
CA SER A 481 4.15 7.26 -0.63
C SER A 481 5.54 7.18 -1.25
N ILE A 482 6.06 8.30 -1.73
CA ILE A 482 7.42 8.46 -2.26
C ILE A 482 8.14 9.45 -1.35
N LYS A 483 9.09 8.95 -0.57
CA LYS A 483 9.68 9.73 0.51
C LYS A 483 11.18 9.55 0.67
N ASN A 484 11.84 10.60 1.17
CA ASN A 484 13.27 10.63 1.46
C ASN A 484 14.17 10.19 0.29
N SER A 485 13.71 10.35 -0.94
CA SER A 485 14.48 9.96 -2.12
C SER A 485 15.31 11.13 -2.63
N THR A 486 16.49 10.83 -3.15
CA THR A 486 17.49 11.86 -3.47
C THR A 486 18.04 11.72 -4.88
N SER A 487 18.19 12.84 -5.59
CA SER A 487 18.82 12.93 -6.91
C SER A 487 19.89 14.04 -6.93
N PRO A 488 21.09 13.79 -7.48
CA PRO A 488 22.12 14.82 -7.64
C PRO A 488 21.84 15.77 -8.82
N SER A 489 20.82 15.49 -9.62
CA SER A 489 20.37 16.36 -10.72
C SER A 489 18.93 16.80 -10.47
N TYR A 490 17.93 16.16 -11.05
CA TYR A 490 16.54 16.65 -11.03
C TYR A 490 15.53 15.57 -10.63
N GLY A 491 14.43 15.97 -9.99
CA GLY A 491 13.36 15.04 -9.64
C GLY A 491 13.74 14.12 -8.47
N GLY A 492 13.84 14.64 -7.25
CA GLY A 492 14.29 13.85 -6.10
C GLY A 492 13.38 12.65 -5.80
N GLY A 493 12.08 12.82 -5.97
CA GLY A 493 11.11 11.72 -5.96
C GLY A 493 10.93 11.10 -7.35
N LEU A 494 10.54 11.92 -8.32
CA LEU A 494 10.19 11.52 -9.69
C LEU A 494 10.77 12.48 -10.73
N SER A 495 11.37 11.93 -11.80
CA SER A 495 11.67 12.67 -13.03
C SER A 495 10.94 12.02 -14.22
N SER A 496 10.25 12.81 -15.04
CA SER A 496 9.43 12.30 -16.14
C SER A 496 9.51 13.13 -17.42
N ASN A 497 9.57 12.44 -18.55
CA ASN A 497 9.20 12.96 -19.87
C ASN A 497 8.15 12.09 -20.58
N GLY A 498 7.53 11.16 -19.84
CA GLY A 498 6.44 10.28 -20.28
C GLY A 498 5.09 10.68 -19.68
N ILE A 499 4.14 9.75 -19.63
CA ILE A 499 2.79 10.00 -19.11
C ILE A 499 2.71 9.55 -17.64
N VAL A 500 2.39 10.49 -16.75
CA VAL A 500 2.30 10.24 -15.31
C VAL A 500 0.92 10.59 -14.79
N THR A 501 0.31 9.66 -14.07
CA THR A 501 -0.92 9.88 -13.29
C THR A 501 -0.64 9.63 -11.80
N LEU A 502 -0.90 10.64 -10.97
CA LEU A 502 -0.73 10.57 -9.52
C LEU A 502 -2.10 10.78 -8.84
N THR A 503 -2.55 9.81 -8.05
CA THR A 503 -3.82 9.87 -7.33
C THR A 503 -3.66 9.45 -5.88
N ASN A 504 -4.31 10.14 -4.94
CA ASN A 504 -4.35 9.76 -3.51
C ASN A 504 -2.96 9.54 -2.88
N SER A 505 -1.91 10.15 -3.43
CA SER A 505 -0.52 9.80 -3.14
C SER A 505 0.21 10.91 -2.41
N THR A 506 1.39 10.59 -1.89
CA THR A 506 2.20 11.55 -1.14
C THR A 506 3.65 11.54 -1.60
N PHE A 507 4.17 12.72 -1.92
CA PHE A 507 5.60 12.95 -2.15
C PHE A 507 6.13 13.82 -1.01
N SER A 508 7.02 13.27 -0.19
CA SER A 508 7.53 14.01 0.97
C SER A 508 9.02 13.86 1.24
N GLN A 509 9.64 14.95 1.70
CA GLN A 509 11.05 14.94 2.11
C GLN A 509 12.02 14.44 1.02
N ASN A 510 11.62 14.53 -0.25
CA ASN A 510 12.51 14.20 -1.36
C ASN A 510 13.43 15.40 -1.68
N HIS A 511 14.61 15.11 -2.20
CA HIS A 511 15.65 16.10 -2.44
C HIS A 511 16.26 15.99 -3.85
N ALA A 512 16.40 17.13 -4.53
CA ALA A 512 17.18 17.23 -5.76
C ALA A 512 18.18 18.39 -5.69
N ASP A 513 19.45 18.20 -6.05
CA ASP A 513 20.40 19.33 -6.11
C ASP A 513 20.00 20.37 -7.18
N GLY A 514 19.26 19.96 -8.22
CA GLY A 514 18.71 20.79 -9.28
C GLY A 514 17.27 21.28 -9.04
N HIS A 515 16.38 20.95 -9.98
CA HIS A 515 14.95 21.33 -9.95
C HIS A 515 14.06 20.14 -9.62
N GLY A 516 12.86 20.39 -9.10
CA GLY A 516 11.88 19.34 -8.85
C GLY A 516 12.30 18.47 -7.67
N GLY A 517 12.33 19.01 -6.46
CA GLY A 517 12.69 18.24 -5.26
C GLY A 517 11.82 16.99 -5.11
N ALA A 518 10.52 17.14 -5.29
CA ALA A 518 9.56 16.05 -5.42
C ALA A 518 9.49 15.57 -6.87
N ILE A 519 9.05 16.45 -7.79
CA ILE A 519 8.73 16.06 -9.17
C ILE A 519 9.36 17.00 -10.19
N ARG A 520 10.03 16.42 -11.19
CA ARG A 520 10.42 17.09 -12.44
C ARG A 520 9.63 16.51 -13.62
N ASN A 521 8.99 17.37 -14.41
CA ASN A 521 8.30 16.99 -15.65
C ASN A 521 8.85 17.81 -16.84
N PHE A 522 9.23 17.17 -17.94
CA PHE A 522 9.91 17.87 -19.05
C PHE A 522 9.71 17.20 -20.41
N GLY A 523 10.24 17.82 -21.47
CA GLY A 523 10.12 17.30 -22.84
C GLY A 523 8.67 17.13 -23.28
N SER A 524 8.29 15.91 -23.65
CA SER A 524 6.92 15.55 -24.05
C SER A 524 6.04 15.10 -22.88
N GLY A 525 6.51 15.23 -21.64
CA GLY A 525 5.87 14.68 -20.46
C GLY A 525 4.50 15.30 -20.14
N VAL A 526 3.61 14.47 -19.63
CA VAL A 526 2.29 14.85 -19.14
C VAL A 526 2.15 14.41 -17.70
N LEU A 527 1.89 15.37 -16.80
CA LEU A 527 1.64 15.11 -15.39
C LEU A 527 0.19 15.42 -15.04
N SER A 528 -0.57 14.40 -14.67
CA SER A 528 -1.93 14.53 -14.13
C SER A 528 -1.91 14.16 -12.65
N CYS A 529 -2.26 15.10 -11.78
CA CYS A 529 -2.16 14.94 -10.33
C CYS A 529 -3.51 15.25 -9.68
N SER A 530 -4.02 14.34 -8.86
CA SER A 530 -5.25 14.57 -8.08
C SER A 530 -5.21 13.97 -6.68
N ASN A 531 -5.90 14.62 -5.73
CA ASN A 531 -5.94 14.19 -4.32
C ASN A 531 -4.55 13.84 -3.77
N THR A 532 -3.53 14.63 -4.13
CA THR A 532 -2.12 14.28 -3.87
C THR A 532 -1.46 15.37 -3.03
N THR A 533 -0.69 14.95 -2.03
CA THR A 533 0.04 15.80 -1.08
C THR A 533 1.51 15.82 -1.49
N ILE A 534 2.06 17.00 -1.75
CA ILE A 534 3.47 17.20 -2.09
C ILE A 534 4.05 18.16 -1.07
N SER A 535 4.75 17.63 -0.07
CA SER A 535 5.16 18.44 1.08
C SER A 535 6.55 18.15 1.64
N GLU A 536 7.18 19.16 2.22
CA GLU A 536 8.53 19.05 2.82
C GLU A 536 9.63 18.61 1.83
N ASN A 537 9.42 18.71 0.52
CA ASN A 537 10.45 18.40 -0.46
C ASN A 537 11.42 19.58 -0.60
N SER A 538 12.65 19.30 -1.00
CA SER A 538 13.67 20.35 -1.12
C SER A 538 14.45 20.28 -2.43
N CYS A 539 14.92 21.42 -2.92
CA CYS A 539 15.85 21.43 -4.05
C CYS A 539 16.90 22.54 -4.02
N GLY A 540 18.02 22.30 -4.70
CA GLY A 540 19.13 23.26 -4.80
C GLY A 540 18.93 24.36 -5.83
N ILE A 541 17.86 24.34 -6.63
CA ILE A 541 17.51 25.44 -7.55
C ILE A 541 16.07 25.92 -7.31
N SER A 542 15.07 25.36 -7.99
CA SER A 542 13.68 25.90 -7.94
C SER A 542 12.64 24.81 -8.19
N GLY A 543 11.41 25.05 -7.71
CA GLY A 543 10.27 24.15 -7.83
C GLY A 543 10.51 22.89 -7.01
N ALA A 544 10.72 23.04 -5.69
CA ALA A 544 10.98 21.91 -4.82
C ALA A 544 9.77 20.97 -4.73
N GLY A 545 8.54 21.47 -4.81
CA GLY A 545 7.35 20.65 -5.02
C GLY A 545 7.32 20.09 -6.45
N ILE A 546 7.06 20.95 -7.43
CA ILE A 546 6.99 20.58 -8.84
C ILE A 546 7.80 21.57 -9.68
N SER A 547 8.66 21.06 -10.57
CA SER A 547 9.21 21.84 -11.68
C SER A 547 8.83 21.21 -13.01
N SER A 548 8.12 21.96 -13.86
CA SER A 548 7.70 21.48 -15.18
C SER A 548 8.09 22.41 -16.32
N SER A 549 8.54 21.81 -17.42
CA SER A 549 8.62 22.46 -18.73
C SER A 549 7.64 21.86 -19.75
N SER A 550 6.67 21.07 -19.27
CA SER A 550 5.68 20.35 -20.08
C SER A 550 4.30 20.34 -19.39
N SER A 551 3.32 19.62 -19.95
CA SER A 551 1.92 19.71 -19.51
C SER A 551 1.71 19.24 -18.07
N VAL A 552 0.97 20.01 -17.27
CA VAL A 552 0.61 19.69 -15.88
C VAL A 552 -0.89 19.95 -15.66
N SER A 553 -1.58 19.03 -15.00
CA SER A 553 -2.92 19.24 -14.47
C SER A 553 -2.95 18.90 -12.97
N LEU A 554 -3.44 19.83 -12.15
CA LEU A 554 -3.56 19.66 -10.70
C LEU A 554 -5.03 19.81 -10.28
N ASN A 555 -5.57 18.84 -9.55
CA ASN A 555 -6.93 18.90 -9.02
C ASN A 555 -7.03 18.36 -7.59
N PHE A 556 -7.50 19.15 -6.63
CA PHE A 556 -7.49 18.74 -5.20
C PHE A 556 -6.10 18.32 -4.72
N CYS A 557 -5.05 19.03 -5.13
CA CYS A 557 -3.69 18.79 -4.63
C CYS A 557 -3.34 19.74 -3.47
N SER A 558 -2.48 19.30 -2.57
CA SER A 558 -1.87 20.14 -1.53
C SER A 558 -0.36 20.19 -1.74
N ILE A 559 0.18 21.33 -2.18
CA ILE A 559 1.61 21.53 -2.43
C ILE A 559 2.14 22.56 -1.42
N THR A 560 2.71 22.07 -0.32
CA THR A 560 2.99 22.91 0.85
C THR A 560 4.32 22.61 1.52
N HIS A 561 4.92 23.56 2.23
CA HIS A 561 6.18 23.36 2.97
C HIS A 561 7.37 22.88 2.12
N ASN A 562 7.36 23.07 0.80
CA ASN A 562 8.49 22.73 -0.04
C ASN A 562 9.51 23.87 -0.06
N ASN A 563 10.80 23.57 -0.05
CA ASN A 563 11.86 24.56 0.11
C ASN A 563 12.91 24.50 -1.02
N SER A 564 13.18 25.63 -1.66
CA SER A 564 14.27 25.76 -2.63
C SER A 564 15.31 26.78 -2.19
N THR A 565 16.54 26.70 -2.71
CA THR A 565 17.57 27.71 -2.41
C THR A 565 17.50 28.94 -3.32
N SER A 566 16.87 28.84 -4.50
CA SER A 566 16.79 29.93 -5.48
C SER A 566 15.38 30.52 -5.62
N SER A 567 14.51 30.13 -6.56
CA SER A 567 13.22 30.83 -6.74
C SER A 567 12.12 30.30 -5.81
N THR A 568 11.01 29.82 -6.37
CA THR A 568 9.90 29.25 -5.62
C THR A 568 10.23 27.87 -5.08
N GLY A 569 9.83 27.59 -3.83
CA GLY A 569 9.81 26.25 -3.29
C GLY A 569 8.64 25.41 -3.81
N GLY A 570 7.53 26.02 -4.22
CA GLY A 570 6.30 25.32 -4.60
C GLY A 570 6.35 24.83 -6.05
N VAL A 571 5.63 25.53 -6.94
CA VAL A 571 5.44 25.11 -8.33
C VAL A 571 6.15 26.03 -9.31
N ARG A 572 7.02 25.47 -10.14
CA ARG A 572 7.73 26.18 -11.21
C ARG A 572 7.29 25.68 -12.59
N ILE A 573 6.82 26.57 -13.46
CA ILE A 573 6.37 26.25 -14.82
C ILE A 573 7.14 27.10 -15.85
N THR A 574 7.75 26.49 -16.86
CA THR A 574 8.62 27.19 -17.82
C THR A 574 8.47 26.74 -19.28
N SER A 575 9.10 27.47 -20.21
CA SER A 575 9.40 27.01 -21.58
C SER A 575 8.18 26.63 -22.45
N GLY A 576 7.09 27.38 -22.34
CA GLY A 576 5.87 27.18 -23.14
C GLY A 576 4.95 26.08 -22.60
N ALA A 577 5.27 25.51 -21.44
CA ALA A 577 4.42 24.56 -20.75
C ALA A 577 3.02 25.13 -20.47
N ASN A 578 2.04 24.23 -20.41
CA ASN A 578 0.71 24.55 -19.91
C ASN A 578 0.49 23.88 -18.55
N CYS A 579 -0.01 24.63 -17.58
CA CYS A 579 -0.43 24.09 -16.30
C CYS A 579 -1.85 24.56 -15.98
N ASP A 580 -2.77 23.60 -15.88
CA ASP A 580 -4.16 23.85 -15.50
C ASP A 580 -4.37 23.39 -14.05
N ILE A 581 -4.91 24.27 -13.20
CA ILE A 581 -5.13 23.94 -11.79
C ILE A 581 -6.56 24.24 -11.32
N HIS A 582 -7.10 23.37 -10.48
CA HIS A 582 -8.46 23.45 -9.93
C HIS A 582 -8.46 22.92 -8.49
N ASN A 583 -9.23 23.52 -7.58
CA ASN A 583 -9.45 23.00 -6.22
C ASN A 583 -8.15 22.75 -5.45
N THR A 584 -7.07 23.42 -5.83
CA THR A 584 -5.71 23.09 -5.40
C THR A 584 -5.17 24.12 -4.42
N LEU A 585 -4.50 23.64 -3.38
CA LEU A 585 -3.81 24.43 -2.37
C LEU A 585 -2.31 24.45 -2.66
N ILE A 586 -1.73 25.64 -2.86
CA ILE A 586 -0.29 25.87 -2.99
C ILE A 586 0.09 26.99 -2.00
N SER A 587 0.65 26.64 -0.85
CA SER A 587 0.98 27.64 0.19
C SER A 587 2.16 27.19 1.06
N GLU A 588 2.75 28.13 1.79
CA GLU A 588 3.80 27.86 2.78
C GLU A 588 5.05 27.22 2.16
N ASN A 589 5.30 27.45 0.87
CA ASN A 589 6.53 27.06 0.22
C ASN A 589 7.56 28.18 0.31
N THR A 590 8.85 27.82 0.38
CA THR A 590 9.92 28.77 0.68
C THR A 590 11.04 28.73 -0.37
N GLY A 591 11.65 29.88 -0.60
CA GLY A 591 12.84 30.05 -1.44
C GLY A 591 13.21 31.53 -1.54
N SER A 592 14.24 31.90 -2.30
CA SER A 592 14.75 33.29 -2.27
C SER A 592 13.76 34.33 -2.81
N SER A 593 12.79 33.93 -3.64
CA SER A 593 11.71 34.83 -4.07
C SER A 593 10.48 34.79 -3.15
N ASN A 594 10.41 33.84 -2.21
CA ASN A 594 9.26 33.56 -1.33
C ASN A 594 7.91 33.31 -2.04
N ASP A 595 7.88 33.28 -3.37
CA ASP A 595 6.66 32.95 -4.12
C ASP A 595 6.32 31.46 -3.97
N ASP A 596 5.03 31.13 -3.88
CA ASP A 596 4.55 29.74 -3.95
C ASP A 596 4.53 29.19 -5.39
N VAL A 597 4.47 30.10 -6.37
CA VAL A 597 4.49 29.75 -7.79
C VAL A 597 5.40 30.68 -8.58
N SER A 598 6.17 30.11 -9.50
CA SER A 598 6.98 30.84 -10.48
C SER A 598 6.68 30.38 -11.92
N VAL A 599 6.33 31.33 -12.79
CA VAL A 599 5.98 31.06 -14.20
C VAL A 599 6.86 31.91 -15.11
N SER A 600 7.59 31.26 -16.04
CA SER A 600 8.47 31.96 -16.99
C SER A 600 8.33 31.44 -18.41
N GLY A 601 7.77 32.26 -19.29
CA GLY A 601 7.58 31.92 -20.70
C GLY A 601 6.60 30.76 -20.92
N ALA A 602 5.65 30.56 -20.01
CA ALA A 602 4.69 29.46 -19.99
C ALA A 602 3.29 29.96 -19.56
N THR A 603 2.29 29.10 -19.61
CA THR A 603 0.91 29.41 -19.18
C THR A 603 0.54 28.68 -17.91
N PHE A 604 -0.10 29.41 -17.00
CA PHE A 604 -0.55 28.91 -15.71
C PHE A 604 -2.01 29.35 -15.56
N ASN A 605 -2.92 28.41 -15.80
CA ASN A 605 -4.34 28.67 -15.99
C ASN A 605 -5.13 28.19 -14.78
N SER A 606 -5.85 29.13 -14.17
CA SER A 606 -6.87 28.78 -13.19
C SER A 606 -8.10 28.18 -13.88
N GLN A 607 -8.60 27.08 -13.33
CA GLN A 607 -9.96 26.58 -13.55
C GLN A 607 -10.91 26.95 -12.40
N GLY A 608 -10.43 27.77 -11.45
CA GLY A 608 -11.18 28.30 -10.31
C GLY A 608 -10.96 27.52 -9.02
N PHE A 609 -11.40 28.13 -7.92
CA PHE A 609 -11.44 27.51 -6.60
C PHE A 609 -10.08 27.02 -6.07
N ASN A 610 -9.00 27.73 -6.38
CA ASN A 610 -7.66 27.44 -5.85
C ASN A 610 -7.31 28.33 -4.67
N LEU A 611 -6.37 27.91 -3.82
CA LEU A 611 -5.71 28.78 -2.85
C LEU A 611 -4.22 28.84 -3.15
N ILE A 612 -3.68 30.05 -3.37
CA ILE A 612 -2.25 30.30 -3.50
C ILE A 612 -1.81 31.31 -2.43
N GLY A 613 -0.87 30.91 -1.56
CA GLY A 613 -0.35 31.75 -0.49
C GLY A 613 0.35 33.02 -1.02
N ASP A 614 1.25 32.87 -1.97
CA ASP A 614 1.89 33.96 -2.72
C ASP A 614 1.91 33.68 -4.22
N SER A 615 1.03 34.36 -4.97
CA SER A 615 0.92 34.22 -6.42
C SER A 615 1.82 35.19 -7.21
N THR A 616 2.70 35.97 -6.57
CA THR A 616 3.44 37.08 -7.23
C THR A 616 4.25 36.59 -8.43
N GLY A 617 4.89 35.42 -8.34
CA GLY A 617 5.72 34.86 -9.41
C GLY A 617 4.96 34.27 -10.61
N SER A 618 3.62 34.31 -10.63
CA SER A 618 2.81 33.63 -11.65
C SER A 618 2.10 34.53 -12.66
N ASN A 619 2.11 35.86 -12.48
CA ASN A 619 1.27 36.81 -13.24
C ASN A 619 -0.22 36.38 -13.32
N TRP A 620 -0.70 35.69 -12.28
CA TRP A 620 -2.01 35.06 -12.23
C TRP A 620 -3.14 36.07 -12.30
N ILE A 621 -4.20 35.72 -13.03
CA ILE A 621 -5.47 36.46 -13.07
C ILE A 621 -6.53 35.60 -12.36
N PRO A 622 -6.99 35.98 -11.15
CA PRO A 622 -7.97 35.18 -10.41
C PRO A 622 -9.28 35.09 -11.18
N ILE A 623 -9.88 33.91 -11.16
CA ILE A 623 -11.26 33.71 -11.58
C ILE A 623 -12.11 33.28 -10.37
N ASN A 624 -13.36 32.91 -10.63
CA ASN A 624 -14.32 32.65 -9.56
C ASN A 624 -13.81 31.59 -8.57
N GLY A 625 -13.88 31.93 -7.27
CA GLY A 625 -13.49 31.03 -6.18
C GLY A 625 -12.00 30.99 -5.84
N ASP A 626 -11.12 31.60 -6.63
CA ASP A 626 -9.69 31.65 -6.29
C ASP A 626 -9.41 32.57 -5.07
N ILE A 627 -8.52 32.11 -4.19
CA ILE A 627 -8.03 32.80 -3.00
C ILE A 627 -6.53 33.02 -3.18
N LEU A 628 -6.08 34.27 -3.26
CA LEU A 628 -4.69 34.60 -3.57
C LEU A 628 -4.10 35.57 -2.56
N GLY A 629 -2.90 35.28 -2.06
CA GLY A 629 -2.03 36.26 -1.45
C GLY A 629 -0.92 36.72 -2.39
N ASN A 630 -0.04 37.58 -1.88
CA ASN A 630 1.09 38.14 -2.63
C ASN A 630 2.27 38.42 -1.69
N SER A 631 3.43 38.77 -2.26
CA SER A 631 4.68 38.98 -1.53
C SER A 631 4.64 40.03 -0.41
N THR A 632 3.67 40.94 -0.41
CA THR A 632 3.48 41.93 0.67
C THR A 632 2.41 41.55 1.69
N SER A 633 1.53 40.61 1.33
CA SER A 633 0.48 40.05 2.18
C SER A 633 0.24 38.60 1.78
N PRO A 634 1.15 37.67 2.12
CA PRO A 634 0.96 36.26 1.84
C PRO A 634 -0.30 35.77 2.57
N PHE A 635 -1.03 34.87 1.95
CA PHE A 635 -2.25 34.32 2.52
C PHE A 635 -1.92 33.08 3.35
N ASP A 636 -2.23 33.12 4.64
CA ASP A 636 -2.05 31.98 5.54
C ASP A 636 -3.16 30.94 5.29
N ALA A 637 -2.77 29.74 4.89
CA ALA A 637 -3.69 28.66 4.60
C ALA A 637 -4.20 27.97 5.89
N GLN A 638 -3.59 28.25 7.04
CA GLN A 638 -3.90 27.69 8.35
C GLN A 638 -3.98 26.17 8.30
N ILE A 639 -2.83 25.56 8.00
CA ILE A 639 -2.67 24.11 7.84
C ILE A 639 -1.63 23.56 8.82
N GLY A 640 -1.71 22.26 9.06
CA GLY A 640 -0.71 21.54 9.85
C GLY A 640 0.56 21.19 9.05
N VAL A 641 1.44 20.43 9.70
CA VAL A 641 2.55 19.75 9.02
C VAL A 641 2.06 18.45 8.38
N ILE A 642 2.87 17.86 7.50
CA ILE A 642 2.58 16.53 6.98
C ILE A 642 2.55 15.51 8.13
N SER A 643 1.52 14.67 8.18
CA SER A 643 1.31 13.70 9.25
C SER A 643 0.38 12.58 8.81
N ASN A 644 0.37 11.49 9.58
CA ASN A 644 -0.64 10.46 9.42
C ASN A 644 -1.98 10.94 10.00
N ASN A 645 -2.87 11.43 9.14
CA ASN A 645 -4.23 11.87 9.50
C ASN A 645 -5.30 10.85 9.10
N GLY A 646 -4.92 9.57 9.05
CA GLY A 646 -5.74 8.47 8.50
C GLY A 646 -5.52 8.26 7.00
N GLY A 647 -6.08 7.18 6.47
CA GLY A 647 -5.84 6.73 5.08
C GLY A 647 -4.54 5.93 4.93
N PHE A 648 -4.15 5.66 3.68
CA PHE A 648 -2.91 4.91 3.37
C PHE A 648 -1.66 5.80 3.39
N THR A 649 -1.79 7.06 2.97
CA THR A 649 -0.69 8.02 2.80
C THR A 649 -0.81 9.20 3.77
N GLU A 650 0.31 9.84 4.08
CA GLU A 650 0.35 11.02 4.94
C GLU A 650 -0.21 12.25 4.21
N THR A 651 -1.00 13.05 4.91
CA THR A 651 -1.66 14.27 4.39
C THR A 651 -1.23 15.49 5.19
N VAL A 652 -1.57 16.67 4.70
CA VAL A 652 -1.54 17.92 5.47
C VAL A 652 -2.97 18.29 5.86
N ALA A 653 -3.27 18.28 7.16
CA ALA A 653 -4.60 18.58 7.67
C ALA A 653 -4.88 20.09 7.69
N LEU A 654 -6.13 20.47 7.46
CA LEU A 654 -6.61 21.85 7.62
C LEU A 654 -6.92 22.14 9.10
N PHE A 655 -6.58 23.33 9.60
CA PHE A 655 -7.11 23.79 10.88
C PHE A 655 -8.58 24.20 10.75
N PRO A 656 -9.40 24.16 11.84
CA PRO A 656 -10.82 24.49 11.79
C PRO A 656 -11.18 25.90 11.29
N THR A 657 -10.21 26.80 11.25
CA THR A 657 -10.34 28.18 10.77
C THR A 657 -9.76 28.38 9.37
N SER A 658 -9.39 27.29 8.69
CA SER A 658 -8.75 27.35 7.39
C SER A 658 -9.68 27.97 6.34
N PRO A 659 -9.16 28.89 5.52
CA PRO A 659 -9.87 29.47 4.38
C PRO A 659 -10.15 28.47 3.26
N CYS A 660 -9.58 27.26 3.31
CA CYS A 660 -9.84 26.21 2.33
C CYS A 660 -11.19 25.50 2.55
N ILE A 661 -11.78 25.63 3.75
CA ILE A 661 -12.95 24.86 4.17
C ILE A 661 -14.20 25.29 3.40
N ASP A 662 -14.93 24.34 2.81
CA ASP A 662 -16.14 24.55 2.00
C ASP A 662 -15.94 25.48 0.77
N MET A 663 -14.71 25.57 0.24
CA MET A 663 -14.39 26.51 -0.82
C MET A 663 -14.20 25.89 -2.21
N ALA A 664 -14.09 24.56 -2.35
CA ALA A 664 -13.89 23.89 -3.64
C ALA A 664 -15.17 23.84 -4.50
N ASP A 665 -15.02 23.80 -5.83
CA ASP A 665 -16.12 23.79 -6.81
C ASP A 665 -17.17 22.70 -6.50
N THR A 666 -18.40 22.93 -6.94
CA THR A 666 -19.54 22.00 -6.85
C THR A 666 -19.72 21.13 -8.08
N ILE A 667 -18.96 21.40 -9.16
CA ILE A 667 -19.03 20.69 -10.44
C ILE A 667 -17.83 19.74 -10.57
N ASN A 668 -18.02 18.53 -11.09
CA ASN A 668 -16.97 17.52 -11.30
C ASN A 668 -16.14 17.19 -10.03
N ILE A 669 -16.81 17.10 -8.88
CA ILE A 669 -16.18 16.81 -7.59
C ILE A 669 -15.70 15.36 -7.49
N LEU A 670 -14.52 15.17 -6.89
CA LEU A 670 -14.12 13.87 -6.39
C LEU A 670 -15.00 13.52 -5.18
N THR A 671 -15.42 12.26 -5.08
CA THR A 671 -16.33 11.80 -4.01
C THR A 671 -15.63 11.56 -2.68
N THR A 672 -14.30 11.49 -2.69
CA THR A 672 -13.47 11.30 -1.49
C THR A 672 -12.20 12.16 -1.57
N ASP A 673 -11.60 12.44 -0.42
CA ASP A 673 -10.26 13.04 -0.31
C ASP A 673 -9.15 11.98 -0.45
N GLN A 674 -7.89 12.40 -0.30
CA GLN A 674 -6.73 11.51 -0.38
C GLN A 674 -6.83 10.25 0.50
N ARG A 675 -7.47 10.37 1.66
CA ARG A 675 -7.54 9.31 2.67
C ARG A 675 -8.68 8.33 2.39
N GLY A 676 -9.54 8.65 1.41
CA GLY A 676 -10.82 7.98 1.19
C GLY A 676 -11.95 8.54 2.05
N PHE A 677 -11.77 9.71 2.69
CA PHE A 677 -12.83 10.36 3.47
C PHE A 677 -13.81 11.07 2.55
N ASN A 678 -15.11 10.97 2.83
CA ASN A 678 -16.17 11.45 1.93
C ASN A 678 -16.14 12.96 1.74
N ARG A 679 -16.44 13.39 0.50
CA ARG A 679 -16.65 14.80 0.13
C ARG A 679 -18.07 15.04 -0.38
N PRO A 680 -18.68 16.21 -0.08
CA PRO A 680 -18.26 17.17 0.93
C PRO A 680 -18.60 16.70 2.36
N SER A 681 -17.82 17.11 3.36
CA SER A 681 -18.18 16.97 4.78
C SER A 681 -19.00 18.14 5.30
N GLY A 682 -18.91 19.30 4.66
CA GLY A 682 -19.67 20.49 4.98
C GLY A 682 -20.67 20.86 3.90
N ILE A 683 -20.77 22.16 3.61
CA ILE A 683 -21.62 22.70 2.55
C ILE A 683 -21.02 22.39 1.16
N ARG A 684 -19.69 22.35 1.05
CA ARG A 684 -18.91 22.06 -0.18
C ARG A 684 -17.65 21.30 0.19
N SER A 685 -16.91 20.82 -0.80
CA SER A 685 -15.63 20.18 -0.52
C SER A 685 -14.60 21.24 -0.15
N ASP A 686 -13.54 20.82 0.53
CA ASP A 686 -12.41 21.68 0.88
C ASP A 686 -11.39 21.74 -0.26
N ILE A 687 -10.77 22.92 -0.44
CA ILE A 687 -9.64 23.10 -1.36
C ILE A 687 -8.44 22.29 -0.85
N GLY A 688 -7.78 21.55 -1.74
CA GLY A 688 -6.62 20.73 -1.44
C GLY A 688 -6.94 19.24 -1.28
N ALA A 689 -5.94 18.43 -0.95
CA ALA A 689 -6.02 16.97 -0.91
C ALA A 689 -6.77 16.40 0.31
N PHE A 690 -7.09 17.23 1.29
CA PHE A 690 -7.67 16.85 2.58
C PHE A 690 -9.05 17.49 2.75
N GLU A 691 -10.02 16.70 3.22
CA GLU A 691 -11.33 17.19 3.64
C GLU A 691 -11.43 17.20 5.17
N LEU A 692 -11.68 18.37 5.77
CA LEU A 692 -11.87 18.51 7.20
C LEU A 692 -13.17 17.81 7.62
N CYS A 693 -13.05 16.98 8.66
CA CYS A 693 -14.21 16.39 9.31
C CYS A 693 -14.96 17.49 10.08
N GLN A 694 -16.01 18.05 9.49
CA GLN A 694 -16.79 19.11 10.13
C GLN A 694 -17.67 18.56 11.25
N THR A 695 -17.33 18.92 12.48
CA THR A 695 -18.10 18.58 13.68
C THR A 695 -19.35 19.48 13.76
N THR A 696 -20.49 18.91 14.13
CA THR A 696 -21.75 19.64 14.35
C THR A 696 -22.09 19.72 15.82
N ALA A 697 -22.91 20.71 16.19
CA ALA A 697 -23.47 20.81 17.53
C ALA A 697 -24.99 20.97 17.47
N MET A 698 -25.70 20.34 18.40
CA MET A 698 -27.15 20.53 18.55
C MET A 698 -27.58 20.55 20.02
N THR A 699 -28.74 21.14 20.29
CA THR A 699 -29.37 21.11 21.61
C THR A 699 -30.53 20.10 21.58
N ASP A 700 -30.54 19.19 22.56
CA ASP A 700 -31.64 18.26 22.83
C ASP A 700 -32.55 18.86 23.91
N THR A 701 -33.66 19.47 23.50
CA THR A 701 -34.61 20.07 24.44
C THR A 701 -35.62 19.02 24.92
N GLN A 702 -35.60 18.72 26.21
CA GLN A 702 -36.40 17.68 26.84
C GLN A 702 -37.27 18.23 27.97
N PHE A 703 -38.49 17.66 28.11
CA PHE A 703 -39.39 17.92 29.23
C PHE A 703 -39.80 16.59 29.86
N ALA A 704 -39.64 16.45 31.18
CA ALA A 704 -40.01 15.22 31.90
C ALA A 704 -40.49 15.51 33.33
N CYS A 705 -41.11 14.51 33.96
CA CYS A 705 -41.62 14.60 35.33
C CYS A 705 -40.63 13.96 36.30
N ASN A 706 -40.32 14.62 37.42
CA ASN A 706 -39.47 14.15 38.53
C ASN A 706 -38.00 13.82 38.19
N SER A 707 -37.77 12.93 37.22
CA SER A 707 -36.44 12.53 36.77
C SER A 707 -36.42 12.18 35.28
N PHE A 708 -35.27 12.34 34.64
CA PHE A 708 -35.06 11.98 33.23
C PHE A 708 -33.75 11.22 33.07
N ILE A 709 -33.78 10.11 32.32
CA ILE A 709 -32.56 9.38 31.95
C ILE A 709 -32.20 9.81 30.53
N TRP A 710 -31.03 10.43 30.36
CA TRP A 710 -30.58 10.91 29.05
C TRP A 710 -29.71 9.86 28.33
N ILE A 711 -29.29 10.18 27.12
CA ILE A 711 -28.50 9.31 26.22
C ILE A 711 -27.12 8.92 26.79
N ASP A 712 -26.64 9.66 27.79
CA ASP A 712 -25.44 9.36 28.56
C ASP A 712 -25.66 8.31 29.66
N ALA A 713 -26.88 7.78 29.77
CA ALA A 713 -27.35 6.88 30.81
C ALA A 713 -27.34 7.47 32.23
N THR A 714 -27.20 8.80 32.37
CA THR A 714 -27.30 9.50 33.66
C THR A 714 -28.75 9.85 33.95
N THR A 715 -29.19 9.63 35.19
CA THR A 715 -30.49 10.12 35.69
C THR A 715 -30.36 11.53 36.25
N TYR A 716 -31.08 12.47 35.67
CA TYR A 716 -31.19 13.86 36.09
C TYR A 716 -32.41 14.05 37.00
N PHE A 717 -32.23 14.79 38.10
CA PHE A 717 -33.28 15.08 39.09
C PHE A 717 -33.59 16.58 39.23
N SER A 718 -32.96 17.44 38.44
CA SER A 718 -33.24 18.88 38.36
C SER A 718 -33.04 19.39 36.93
N ASP A 719 -33.60 20.56 36.63
CA ASP A 719 -33.36 21.29 35.38
C ASP A 719 -31.86 21.42 35.07
N THR A 720 -31.49 21.31 33.80
CA THR A 720 -30.09 21.46 33.39
C THR A 720 -29.94 21.81 31.91
N THR A 721 -28.93 22.63 31.58
CA THR A 721 -28.59 23.06 30.20
C THR A 721 -27.13 22.76 29.84
N GLY A 722 -26.43 22.02 30.69
CA GLY A 722 -24.98 21.83 30.64
C GLY A 722 -24.47 20.47 30.17
N PRO A 723 -25.16 19.34 30.41
CA PRO A 723 -24.65 18.03 30.03
C PRO A 723 -24.45 17.92 28.53
N THR A 724 -23.32 17.35 28.13
CA THR A 724 -22.98 17.12 26.73
C THR A 724 -22.70 15.64 26.51
N PHE A 725 -23.07 15.14 25.34
CA PHE A 725 -22.71 13.81 24.88
C PHE A 725 -22.10 13.88 23.49
N THR A 726 -21.09 13.05 23.22
CA THR A 726 -20.44 13.00 21.90
C THR A 726 -21.06 11.86 21.08
N LEU A 727 -21.52 12.19 19.88
CA LEU A 727 -22.06 11.25 18.91
C LEU A 727 -21.36 11.46 17.57
N THR A 728 -21.30 10.42 16.76
CA THR A 728 -20.82 10.54 15.39
C THR A 728 -21.96 11.06 14.48
N ASN A 729 -21.72 12.12 13.72
CA ASN A 729 -22.68 12.64 12.75
C ASN A 729 -22.78 11.76 11.49
N VAL A 730 -23.65 12.14 10.55
CA VAL A 730 -23.87 11.39 9.29
C VAL A 730 -22.62 11.28 8.41
N ASN A 731 -21.67 12.20 8.57
CA ASN A 731 -20.40 12.23 7.83
C ASN A 731 -19.27 11.48 8.55
N GLY A 732 -19.54 10.87 9.71
CA GLY A 732 -18.53 10.13 10.46
C GLY A 732 -17.70 10.98 11.43
N CYS A 733 -18.06 12.24 11.67
CA CYS A 733 -17.33 13.14 12.56
C CYS A 733 -17.91 13.15 13.98
N ASP A 734 -17.05 13.26 14.99
CA ASP A 734 -17.48 13.45 16.36
C ASP A 734 -18.15 14.82 16.55
N SER A 735 -19.38 14.80 17.03
CA SER A 735 -20.26 15.95 17.20
C SER A 735 -20.81 16.00 18.63
N ILE A 736 -21.22 17.19 19.08
CA ILE A 736 -21.68 17.40 20.45
C ILE A 736 -23.19 17.63 20.46
N ILE A 737 -23.91 16.89 21.30
CA ILE A 737 -25.29 17.19 21.67
C ILE A 737 -25.33 17.70 23.10
N THR A 738 -26.03 18.81 23.34
CA THR A 738 -26.16 19.42 24.68
C THR A 738 -27.59 19.26 25.17
N LEU A 739 -27.78 18.71 26.36
CA LEU A 739 -29.09 18.57 26.99
C LEU A 739 -29.60 19.92 27.49
N ASP A 740 -30.81 20.29 27.09
CA ASP A 740 -31.63 21.35 27.69
C ASP A 740 -32.89 20.71 28.29
N LEU A 741 -32.78 20.32 29.56
CA LEU A 741 -33.81 19.59 30.30
C LEU A 741 -34.56 20.53 31.24
N THR A 742 -35.88 20.52 31.13
CA THR A 742 -36.81 21.05 32.14
C THR A 742 -37.55 19.89 32.81
N LEU A 743 -37.51 19.84 34.14
CA LEU A 743 -38.22 18.87 34.97
C LEU A 743 -39.36 19.53 35.74
N GLU A 744 -40.56 19.02 35.57
CA GLU A 744 -41.68 19.36 36.45
C GLU A 744 -41.57 18.48 37.71
N GLN A 745 -41.30 19.11 38.84
CA GLN A 745 -41.36 18.47 40.16
C GLN A 745 -42.68 18.82 40.84
N ILE A 746 -43.44 17.80 41.23
CA ILE A 746 -44.67 17.98 41.99
C ILE A 746 -44.33 17.86 43.47
N ASP A 747 -44.57 18.91 44.24
CA ASP A 747 -44.50 18.82 45.71
C ASP A 747 -45.67 17.95 46.20
N ILE A 748 -45.34 16.75 46.65
CA ILE A 748 -46.30 15.75 47.13
C ILE A 748 -46.55 15.83 48.65
N MET A 749 -46.06 16.87 49.32
CA MET A 749 -46.22 17.02 50.76
C MET A 749 -47.68 17.29 51.13
N ILE A 750 -48.11 16.61 52.19
CA ILE A 750 -49.43 16.78 52.79
C ILE A 750 -49.28 17.28 54.23
N THR A 751 -50.12 18.22 54.63
CA THR A 751 -50.21 18.70 56.02
C THR A 751 -51.43 18.10 56.69
N THR A 752 -51.26 17.67 57.94
CA THR A 752 -52.35 17.17 58.78
C THR A 752 -52.65 18.19 59.86
N LEU A 753 -53.89 18.67 59.93
CA LEU A 753 -54.41 19.48 61.02
C LEU A 753 -55.69 18.83 61.54
N ASP A 754 -55.68 18.44 62.81
CA ASP A 754 -56.72 17.62 63.43
C ASP A 754 -57.01 16.36 62.58
N GLU A 755 -58.22 16.24 62.06
CA GLU A 755 -58.69 15.10 61.26
C GLU A 755 -58.66 15.37 59.74
N THR A 756 -58.08 16.49 59.31
CA THR A 756 -58.05 16.89 57.89
C THR A 756 -56.63 16.84 57.34
N ILE A 757 -56.47 16.12 56.23
CA ILE A 757 -55.25 16.07 55.42
C ILE A 757 -55.40 16.97 54.21
N THR A 758 -54.38 17.76 53.92
CA THR A 758 -54.38 18.75 52.83
C THR A 758 -53.12 18.62 52.01
N ALA A 759 -53.24 18.53 50.69
CA ALA A 759 -52.11 18.65 49.79
C ALA A 759 -51.58 20.08 49.80
N ASN A 760 -50.29 20.26 50.06
CA ASN A 760 -49.70 21.59 50.22
C ASN A 760 -49.63 22.34 48.89
N THR A 761 -49.49 21.61 47.77
CA THR A 761 -49.42 22.18 46.43
C THR A 761 -50.80 22.65 45.96
N PRO A 762 -51.01 23.96 45.72
CA PRO A 762 -52.28 24.50 45.28
C PRO A 762 -52.45 24.40 43.75
N ASN A 763 -53.70 24.49 43.28
CA ASN A 763 -54.06 24.53 41.85
C ASN A 763 -53.66 23.29 41.03
N SER A 764 -53.48 22.14 41.68
CA SER A 764 -53.35 20.84 41.02
C SER A 764 -54.72 20.18 40.85
N THR A 765 -54.79 19.14 40.03
CA THR A 765 -55.89 18.16 40.15
C THR A 765 -55.55 17.14 41.21
N TYR A 766 -56.49 16.85 42.12
CA TYR A 766 -56.31 15.96 43.26
C TYR A 766 -57.18 14.71 43.13
N GLN A 767 -56.67 13.57 43.56
CA GLN A 767 -57.46 12.36 43.79
C GLN A 767 -56.96 11.66 45.05
N TRP A 768 -57.75 11.69 46.13
CA TRP A 768 -57.39 10.98 47.36
C TRP A 768 -57.56 9.47 47.20
N LEU A 769 -56.66 8.72 47.81
CA LEU A 769 -56.51 7.28 47.75
C LEU A 769 -56.55 6.69 49.16
N ASP A 770 -57.13 5.50 49.28
CA ASP A 770 -57.07 4.67 50.47
C ASP A 770 -55.86 3.74 50.37
N CYS A 771 -54.81 4.01 51.16
CA CYS A 771 -53.59 3.22 51.15
C CYS A 771 -53.79 1.82 51.73
N ASP A 772 -54.71 1.66 52.68
CA ASP A 772 -55.00 0.38 53.33
C ASP A 772 -55.79 -0.56 52.40
N ASN A 773 -56.42 0.00 51.36
CA ASN A 773 -57.10 -0.74 50.29
C ASN A 773 -56.34 -0.69 48.95
N GLY A 774 -55.01 -0.83 49.01
CA GLY A 774 -54.18 -0.95 47.81
C GLY A 774 -54.17 0.29 46.92
N PHE A 775 -54.22 1.49 47.51
CA PHE A 775 -54.28 2.77 46.81
C PHE A 775 -55.54 2.97 45.95
N ALA A 776 -56.66 2.35 46.33
CA ALA A 776 -57.93 2.52 45.63
C ALA A 776 -58.40 4.00 45.68
N PRO A 777 -58.84 4.59 44.56
CA PRO A 777 -59.32 5.97 44.53
C PRO A 777 -60.62 6.11 45.33
N ILE A 778 -60.67 7.12 46.19
CA ILE A 778 -61.84 7.44 47.00
C ILE A 778 -62.79 8.28 46.13
N SER A 779 -63.97 7.73 45.86
CA SER A 779 -64.94 8.35 44.95
C SER A 779 -65.34 9.76 45.43
N GLY A 780 -65.18 10.76 44.56
CA GLY A 780 -65.55 12.16 44.83
C GLY A 780 -64.56 12.95 45.68
N ALA A 781 -63.49 12.31 46.20
CA ALA A 781 -62.47 12.99 46.99
C ALA A 781 -61.40 13.63 46.08
N THR A 782 -61.78 14.72 45.41
CA THR A 782 -60.93 15.42 44.42
C THR A 782 -60.57 16.86 44.81
N ASN A 783 -60.88 17.25 46.05
CA ASN A 783 -60.50 18.55 46.59
C ASN A 783 -59.08 18.51 47.17
N GLN A 784 -58.45 19.68 47.29
CA GLN A 784 -57.11 19.83 47.88
C GLN A 784 -57.02 19.28 49.32
N SER A 785 -58.10 19.38 50.10
CA SER A 785 -58.21 18.83 51.45
C SER A 785 -59.24 17.70 51.50
N TYR A 786 -58.98 16.73 52.36
CA TYR A 786 -59.87 15.61 52.65
C TYR A 786 -59.88 15.34 54.17
N SER A 787 -61.08 15.11 54.73
CA SER A 787 -61.26 14.78 56.14
C SER A 787 -61.84 13.37 56.22
N PRO A 788 -61.02 12.34 56.46
CA PRO A 788 -61.49 10.97 56.55
C PRO A 788 -62.49 10.79 57.70
N LEU A 789 -63.56 10.01 57.47
CA LEU A 789 -64.55 9.66 58.49
C LEU A 789 -64.15 8.44 59.34
N THR A 790 -63.04 7.80 58.99
CA THR A 790 -62.53 6.58 59.60
C THR A 790 -61.03 6.69 59.79
N ASN A 791 -60.52 6.06 60.85
CA ASN A 791 -59.07 5.91 61.03
C ASN A 791 -58.53 5.07 59.87
N GLY A 792 -57.41 5.50 59.30
CA GLY A 792 -56.78 4.83 58.16
C GLY A 792 -55.61 5.62 57.61
N ASN A 793 -54.94 5.05 56.62
CA ASN A 793 -53.83 5.65 55.90
C ASN A 793 -54.29 6.18 54.53
N TYR A 794 -54.02 7.45 54.25
CA TYR A 794 -54.51 8.12 53.05
C TYR A 794 -53.39 8.85 52.30
N ALA A 795 -53.43 8.79 50.97
CA ALA A 795 -52.51 9.51 50.08
C ALA A 795 -53.30 10.28 49.02
N VAL A 796 -52.65 11.19 48.30
CA VAL A 796 -53.27 11.97 47.22
C VAL A 796 -52.41 11.88 45.96
N VAL A 797 -53.06 11.59 44.82
CA VAL A 797 -52.45 11.81 43.51
C VAL A 797 -52.63 13.28 43.16
N LEU A 798 -51.52 13.93 42.84
CA LEU A 798 -51.44 15.30 42.38
C LEU A 798 -51.07 15.29 40.90
N THR A 799 -51.85 15.97 40.07
CA THR A 799 -51.52 16.15 38.65
C THR A 799 -51.39 17.65 38.34
N GLN A 800 -50.23 18.06 37.82
CA GLN A 800 -49.91 19.43 37.43
C GLN A 800 -49.11 19.43 36.13
N ASN A 801 -49.45 20.32 35.18
CA ASN A 801 -48.79 20.46 33.88
C ASN A 801 -48.60 19.14 33.08
N GLY A 802 -49.50 18.16 33.27
CA GLY A 802 -49.44 16.85 32.62
C GLY A 802 -48.62 15.78 33.36
N CYS A 803 -47.89 16.16 34.42
CA CYS A 803 -47.19 15.24 35.33
C CYS A 803 -48.11 14.82 36.47
N SER A 804 -47.99 13.58 36.96
CA SER A 804 -48.71 13.11 38.15
C SER A 804 -47.78 12.41 39.12
N ASP A 805 -47.93 12.68 40.43
CA ASP A 805 -47.21 11.98 41.48
C ASP A 805 -48.10 11.77 42.72
N THR A 806 -47.75 10.82 43.59
CA THR A 806 -48.57 10.39 44.73
C THR A 806 -47.86 10.67 46.05
N SER A 807 -48.55 11.32 46.99
CA SER A 807 -48.02 11.55 48.33
C SER A 807 -47.73 10.25 49.09
N ASN A 808 -46.86 10.34 50.08
CA ASN A 808 -46.80 9.31 51.12
C ASN A 808 -48.16 9.23 51.85
N CYS A 809 -48.43 8.08 52.45
CA CYS A 809 -49.65 7.89 53.22
C CYS A 809 -49.54 8.59 54.59
N ALA A 810 -50.57 9.35 54.97
CA ALA A 810 -50.71 9.92 56.31
C ALA A 810 -51.75 9.16 57.13
N LEU A 811 -51.47 9.00 58.43
CA LEU A 811 -52.34 8.37 59.41
C LEU A 811 -53.24 9.43 60.09
N ILE A 812 -54.54 9.16 60.20
CA ILE A 812 -55.51 10.01 60.91
C ILE A 812 -56.14 9.29 62.12
N SER A 813 -56.23 9.98 63.27
CA SER A 813 -56.78 9.48 64.55
C SER A 813 -57.44 10.59 65.40
N THR A 814 -58.58 10.32 66.05
CA THR A 814 -59.60 11.33 66.43
C THR A 814 -59.84 11.61 67.94
N VAL A 815 -58.87 11.50 68.89
CA VAL A 815 -59.16 11.69 70.36
C VAL A 815 -58.05 12.39 71.20
N SER A 816 -58.29 13.62 71.76
CA SER A 816 -57.56 14.25 72.93
C SER A 816 -58.26 15.52 73.52
N THR A 817 -58.11 15.85 74.83
CA THR A 817 -58.75 16.99 75.57
C THR A 817 -57.74 17.97 76.27
N THR A 818 -58.02 19.28 76.29
CA THR A 818 -57.13 20.46 76.58
C THR A 818 -57.25 21.14 77.98
N ASP A 819 -56.15 21.74 78.49
CA ASP A 819 -56.02 22.56 79.74
C ASP A 819 -56.35 24.07 79.51
N ILE A 820 -56.92 24.79 80.51
CA ILE A 820 -57.15 26.26 80.48
C ILE A 820 -56.13 26.98 81.40
N TYR A 821 -55.15 27.68 80.82
CA TYR A 821 -54.20 28.58 81.50
C TYR A 821 -54.56 30.06 81.24
N ARG A 822 -54.36 30.94 82.24
CA ARG A 822 -54.29 32.41 82.07
C ARG A 822 -52.94 32.91 82.61
N ASP A 823 -51.93 32.94 81.73
CA ASP A 823 -50.53 33.25 82.06
C ASP A 823 -50.28 34.70 82.55
N ASP A 824 -51.25 35.61 82.41
CA ASP A 824 -51.01 37.03 82.70
C ASP A 824 -51.04 37.40 84.20
N LEU A 825 -51.54 36.51 85.07
CA LEU A 825 -51.83 36.84 86.48
C LEU A 825 -50.80 36.29 87.48
N LEU A 826 -50.20 35.14 87.21
CA LEU A 826 -49.20 34.52 88.09
C LEU A 826 -48.33 33.51 87.34
N PHE A 827 -47.15 33.23 87.88
CA PHE A 827 -46.24 32.19 87.44
C PHE A 827 -46.01 31.18 88.57
N ILE A 828 -46.17 29.89 88.27
CA ILE A 828 -45.95 28.80 89.22
C ILE A 828 -44.70 28.04 88.79
N TYR A 829 -43.66 28.06 89.62
CA TYR A 829 -42.40 27.41 89.25
C TYR A 829 -41.59 26.93 90.47
N PRO A 830 -40.76 25.89 90.31
CA PRO A 830 -40.75 24.99 89.16
C PRO A 830 -42.02 24.11 89.14
N ASN A 831 -42.58 23.88 87.95
CA ASN A 831 -43.67 22.93 87.74
C ASN A 831 -43.37 22.15 86.43
N PRO A 832 -42.88 20.90 86.49
CA PRO A 832 -42.83 20.02 87.66
C PRO A 832 -41.87 20.44 88.79
N THR A 833 -42.17 20.08 90.04
CA THR A 833 -41.38 20.37 91.25
C THR A 833 -40.81 19.11 91.91
N SER A 834 -39.72 19.23 92.67
CA SER A 834 -39.25 18.22 93.62
C SER A 834 -39.83 18.40 95.04
N GLY A 835 -40.61 19.47 95.27
CA GLY A 835 -41.26 19.76 96.54
C GLY A 835 -41.27 21.23 96.94
N ASN A 836 -40.31 22.04 96.47
CA ASN A 836 -40.32 23.49 96.71
C ASN A 836 -41.00 24.19 95.53
N ILE A 837 -42.00 25.03 95.81
CA ILE A 837 -42.72 25.81 94.79
C ILE A 837 -42.70 27.28 95.17
N SER A 838 -42.55 28.11 94.13
CA SER A 838 -42.78 29.54 94.16
C SER A 838 -44.01 29.87 93.32
N ILE A 839 -44.83 30.77 93.84
CA ILE A 839 -45.88 31.44 93.09
C ILE A 839 -45.53 32.92 93.07
N GLU A 840 -45.27 33.44 91.89
CA GLU A 840 -44.98 34.85 91.65
C GLU A 840 -46.20 35.50 91.02
N PHE A 841 -46.69 36.57 91.61
CA PHE A 841 -47.91 37.24 91.18
C PHE A 841 -47.57 38.47 90.35
N ASN A 842 -48.34 38.72 89.30
CA ASN A 842 -48.22 39.96 88.54
C ASN A 842 -49.02 41.06 89.27
N GLY A 843 -48.48 41.54 90.39
CA GLY A 843 -49.11 42.49 91.32
C GLY A 843 -48.79 42.18 92.78
N ASN A 844 -49.39 42.92 93.72
CA ASN A 844 -49.14 42.74 95.16
C ASN A 844 -50.44 42.34 95.89
N PRO A 845 -50.94 41.10 95.68
CA PRO A 845 -52.16 40.62 96.31
C PRO A 845 -51.98 40.46 97.82
N HIS A 846 -53.04 40.77 98.57
CA HIS A 846 -53.13 40.50 100.02
C HIS A 846 -54.11 39.35 100.27
N ASP A 847 -54.02 38.74 101.45
CA ASP A 847 -54.86 37.61 101.88
C ASP A 847 -54.86 36.43 100.88
N ILE A 848 -53.67 35.91 100.55
CA ILE A 848 -53.52 34.84 99.56
C ILE A 848 -53.76 33.49 100.24
N HIS A 849 -54.72 32.74 99.74
CA HIS A 849 -55.03 31.37 100.16
C HIS A 849 -54.64 30.37 99.08
N VAL A 850 -53.79 29.42 99.45
CA VAL A 850 -53.33 28.35 98.56
C VAL A 850 -53.81 27.01 99.09
N ARG A 851 -54.47 26.25 98.23
CA ARG A 851 -55.01 24.92 98.51
C ARG A 851 -54.52 23.92 97.47
N LEU A 852 -53.97 22.80 97.93
CA LEU A 852 -53.51 21.72 97.07
C LEU A 852 -54.36 20.48 97.30
N ILE A 853 -54.83 19.86 96.21
CA ILE A 853 -55.71 18.70 96.23
C ILE A 853 -55.11 17.61 95.34
N ASN A 854 -55.10 16.36 95.80
CA ASN A 854 -54.71 15.24 94.94
C ASN A 854 -55.83 14.86 93.94
N THR A 855 -55.52 13.97 93.00
CA THR A 855 -56.49 13.49 91.98
C THR A 855 -57.71 12.74 92.55
N LEU A 856 -57.68 12.34 93.82
CA LEU A 856 -58.81 11.73 94.54
C LEU A 856 -59.68 12.78 95.26
N GLY A 857 -59.37 14.07 95.14
CA GLY A 857 -60.10 15.16 95.81
C GLY A 857 -59.70 15.38 97.26
N GLN A 858 -58.64 14.72 97.75
CA GLN A 858 -58.16 14.88 99.13
C GLN A 858 -57.26 16.10 99.25
N GLU A 859 -57.51 16.93 100.27
CA GLU A 859 -56.72 18.13 100.57
C GLU A 859 -55.37 17.75 101.17
N ILE A 860 -54.31 18.27 100.56
CA ILE A 860 -52.91 17.99 100.90
C ILE A 860 -52.27 19.18 101.61
N MET A 861 -52.66 20.40 101.24
CA MET A 861 -52.15 21.63 101.80
C MET A 861 -53.24 22.69 101.73
N ASN A 862 -53.32 23.54 102.76
CA ASN A 862 -54.22 24.68 102.82
C ASN A 862 -53.62 25.74 103.74
N GLU A 863 -53.02 26.76 103.16
CA GLU A 863 -52.27 27.79 103.87
C GLU A 863 -52.61 29.20 103.40
N SER A 864 -52.35 30.15 104.29
CA SER A 864 -52.56 31.58 104.05
C SER A 864 -51.24 32.33 104.12
N PHE A 865 -51.02 33.25 103.19
CA PHE A 865 -49.81 34.06 103.10
C PHE A 865 -50.12 35.55 103.13
N ASP A 866 -49.28 36.32 103.83
CA ASP A 866 -49.36 37.78 103.90
C ASP A 866 -49.02 38.44 102.55
N ALA A 867 -49.36 39.73 102.41
CA ALA A 867 -49.18 40.49 101.18
C ALA A 867 -47.73 40.47 100.68
N ASN A 868 -47.51 39.86 99.50
CA ASN A 868 -46.21 39.77 98.85
C ASN A 868 -46.37 39.54 97.34
N GLU A 869 -45.42 40.05 96.56
CA GLU A 869 -45.31 39.80 95.10
C GLU A 869 -44.93 38.34 94.79
N LYS A 870 -44.41 37.61 95.79
CA LYS A 870 -44.01 36.21 95.65
C LYS A 870 -44.18 35.44 96.96
N ILE A 871 -44.78 34.26 96.87
CA ILE A 871 -44.85 33.29 97.97
C ILE A 871 -44.05 32.04 97.62
N SER A 872 -43.46 31.42 98.63
CA SER A 872 -42.71 30.18 98.45
C SER A 872 -43.00 29.24 99.61
N PHE A 873 -43.31 27.99 99.26
CA PHE A 873 -43.68 26.96 100.23
C PHE A 873 -43.20 25.58 99.77
N ASN A 874 -43.10 24.65 100.72
CA ASN A 874 -42.74 23.27 100.46
C ASN A 874 -43.98 22.38 100.56
N ILE A 875 -44.14 21.48 99.59
CA ILE A 875 -45.20 20.50 99.57
C ILE A 875 -44.66 19.15 100.04
N SER A 876 -45.10 18.71 101.21
CA SER A 876 -44.76 17.41 101.81
C SER A 876 -45.67 16.26 101.31
N ALA A 877 -45.93 16.21 100.00
CA ALA A 877 -46.73 15.17 99.34
C ALA A 877 -45.85 14.14 98.58
N GLN A 878 -46.40 12.98 98.21
CA GLN A 878 -45.71 12.02 97.34
C GLN A 878 -45.59 12.55 95.90
N SER A 879 -44.75 11.93 95.07
CA SER A 879 -44.71 12.26 93.63
C SER A 879 -46.05 11.93 92.97
N GLY A 880 -46.56 12.83 92.14
CA GLY A 880 -47.89 12.72 91.54
C GLY A 880 -48.38 14.02 90.89
N ILE A 881 -49.57 13.96 90.31
CA ILE A 881 -50.27 15.12 89.75
C ILE A 881 -51.24 15.65 90.80
N TYR A 882 -51.26 16.97 90.96
CA TYR A 882 -52.07 17.69 91.92
C TYR A 882 -52.82 18.84 91.27
N CYS A 883 -53.94 19.20 91.86
CA CYS A 883 -54.72 20.39 91.56
C CYS A 883 -54.33 21.49 92.56
N LEU A 884 -53.78 22.59 92.07
CA LEU A 884 -53.37 23.74 92.87
C LEU A 884 -54.38 24.87 92.68
N GLU A 885 -55.13 25.15 93.75
CA GLU A 885 -56.11 26.22 93.85
C GLU A 885 -55.46 27.43 94.56
N ILE A 886 -55.54 28.60 93.94
CA ILE A 886 -54.98 29.85 94.48
C ILE A 886 -56.10 30.88 94.50
N SER A 887 -56.37 31.46 95.66
CA SER A 887 -57.42 32.46 95.81
C SER A 887 -56.99 33.68 96.62
N SER A 888 -57.43 34.85 96.18
CA SER A 888 -57.24 36.13 96.88
C SER A 888 -58.40 37.06 96.48
N PRO A 889 -58.81 38.01 97.33
CA PRO A 889 -59.85 38.99 96.99
C PRO A 889 -59.57 39.73 95.67
N THR A 890 -58.31 39.94 95.30
CA THR A 890 -57.91 40.65 94.07
C THR A 890 -57.75 39.74 92.84
N LEU A 891 -57.56 38.43 93.01
CA LEU A 891 -57.28 37.48 91.91
C LEU A 891 -58.46 36.56 91.57
N GLY A 892 -59.44 36.41 92.46
CA GLY A 892 -60.45 35.34 92.35
C GLY A 892 -59.84 33.96 92.60
N LEU A 893 -60.52 32.88 92.20
CA LEU A 893 -60.01 31.52 92.27
C LEU A 893 -59.33 31.13 90.95
N LEU A 894 -58.07 30.68 91.03
CA LEU A 894 -57.29 30.15 89.93
C LEU A 894 -56.97 28.68 90.22
N VAL A 895 -57.00 27.85 89.18
CA VAL A 895 -56.75 26.41 89.27
C VAL A 895 -55.65 26.05 88.28
N SER A 896 -54.61 25.36 88.75
CA SER A 896 -53.51 24.91 87.91
C SER A 896 -53.13 23.46 88.21
N LYS A 897 -52.70 22.74 87.18
CA LYS A 897 -52.10 21.40 87.34
C LYS A 897 -50.68 21.55 87.85
N LEU A 898 -50.37 20.94 88.98
CA LEU A 898 -49.04 20.85 89.54
C LEU A 898 -48.52 19.40 89.47
N VAL A 899 -47.29 19.21 88.99
CA VAL A 899 -46.65 17.89 88.94
C VAL A 899 -45.49 17.86 89.94
N LYS A 900 -45.50 16.90 90.88
CA LYS A 900 -44.35 16.61 91.75
C LYS A 900 -43.70 15.31 91.29
N TYR A 901 -42.40 15.33 91.01
CA TYR A 901 -41.64 14.13 90.62
C TYR A 901 -40.79 13.59 91.78
#